data_AF-A0A2V9Z8N2-F1
#
_entry.id   AF-A0A2V9Z8N2-F1
#
_cell.length_a   1.000
_cell.length_b   1.000
_cell.length_c   1.000
_cell.angle_alpha   90.00
_cell.angle_beta   90.00
_cell.angle_gamma   90.00
#
_symmetry.space_group_name_H-M   'P 1'
#
loop_
_entity.id
_entity.type
_entity.pdbx_description
1 polymer ?
#
loop_
_entity_poly.entity_id
_entity_poly.type
_entity_poly.pdbx_seq_one_letter_code
_entity_poly.pdbx_strand_id
1 'polypeptide(L)'
;MPTKTDRILSYLPGTFRALPRPTALYSVVDAFGSELLKAENSLAALMLAHWVDHADEGAEFIGDLACIAALYGLSPQSTDQNSQSQGAQSGQAAGSAGNEGPPCPPLVDTDEGVEEFRDHLKRYVRTFLDGTVTVQGILRITAEALGLHIADDYSQLDTWWKRATPELVTTEARGEDAAELLFGSATATSTGRPAQPARIIGKADLSSPVDLRGASKLRIRVDDAPPADVDCTKTKEVSDASAMKLSDIVSAINEQTSSSIASPGGRYLTLTSPITGAASRMEIQEIDEDAATILLGLLPFTYHGSNATAASLTGQIDLHNGIDLSENHYLRVQVDNKYLAEVDCAGANAAATTLEDIKKAINDALGIEAASHDGRFLTLTSPSTGSSSSIVLLPAAAQDAQTLLFGPVNAFTGGVDARAATVTGVKDLSQGADLSTRDRIRVQVNNRPAETIDCTGSDPAHTLPSEIVAIFNARLGAGTAFHDGRFIHLSSPTSGSDSVLIFEPLPDEEDATEIIFGITPRSFHGAAAASARLVGKPDLSGGVDLQARYIVQVALDSGTPVEVDLRSTIDVRDNPGKLSTVMLKDLVAAFTAASGPGTASDDGQHLILASTIVGGASRIDLGPLEKNYRRRFVTRAFVTDEATFALFGSFTGSAQGSAATQARIAGAVDLSRGVDLREKRFLSIGIDGQSAVEVDCAALSSARPRAATLDKIV
;
A
#
# COMPACT_ATOMS: atom_id res chain seq x y z
N MET A 1 56.46 56.88 3.87
CA MET A 1 57.39 56.69 2.73
C MET A 1 58.22 57.96 2.57
N PRO A 2 59.51 57.90 2.20
CA PRO A 2 60.28 59.10 1.91
C PRO A 2 59.61 59.86 0.76
N THR A 3 59.44 61.17 0.91
CA THR A 3 58.86 62.01 -0.16
C THR A 3 59.81 62.02 -1.37
N LYS A 4 59.32 62.42 -2.56
CA LYS A 4 60.21 62.59 -3.72
C LYS A 4 61.34 63.58 -3.43
N THR A 5 61.06 64.62 -2.64
CA THR A 5 62.09 65.53 -2.10
C THR A 5 63.15 64.77 -1.31
N ASP A 6 62.75 63.91 -0.37
CA ASP A 6 63.68 63.15 0.47
C ASP A 6 64.53 62.18 -0.38
N ARG A 7 63.95 61.62 -1.45
CA ARG A 7 64.70 60.82 -2.43
C ARG A 7 65.71 61.65 -3.20
N ILE A 8 65.33 62.81 -3.73
CA ILE A 8 66.25 63.69 -4.48
C ILE A 8 67.42 64.12 -3.58
N LEU A 9 67.13 64.53 -2.34
CA LEU A 9 68.17 64.90 -1.37
C LEU A 9 69.07 63.73 -0.98
N SER A 10 68.57 62.49 -0.98
CA SER A 10 69.37 61.30 -0.70
C SER A 10 70.45 61.02 -1.75
N TYR A 11 70.29 61.54 -2.97
CA TYR A 11 71.25 61.40 -4.07
C TYR A 11 72.29 62.52 -4.11
N LEU A 12 72.13 63.58 -3.32
CA LEU A 12 73.11 64.67 -3.26
C LEU A 12 74.32 64.26 -2.40
N PRO A 13 75.54 64.76 -2.71
CA PRO A 13 76.73 64.52 -1.91
C PRO A 13 76.54 64.92 -0.44
N GLY A 14 77.22 64.20 0.48
CA GLY A 14 77.05 64.35 1.93
C GLY A 14 77.25 65.78 2.47
N THR A 15 77.95 66.65 1.74
CA THR A 15 78.12 68.08 2.07
C THR A 15 76.80 68.86 2.12
N PHE A 16 75.76 68.39 1.44
CA PHE A 16 74.41 68.99 1.47
C PHE A 16 73.50 68.36 2.53
N ARG A 17 74.00 67.38 3.31
CA ARG A 17 73.18 66.45 4.11
C ARG A 17 72.96 66.87 5.58
N ALA A 18 73.28 68.11 5.96
CA ALA A 18 73.22 68.52 7.36
C ALA A 18 72.81 69.99 7.57
N LEU A 19 71.75 70.46 6.90
CA LEU A 19 71.11 71.71 7.31
C LEU A 19 69.66 71.44 7.76
N PRO A 20 69.28 71.83 8.99
CA PRO A 20 67.90 71.72 9.45
C PRO A 20 66.99 72.60 8.58
N ARG A 21 65.76 72.12 8.29
CA ARG A 21 64.75 72.92 7.59
C ARG A 21 64.46 74.20 8.41
N PRO A 22 64.26 75.37 7.77
CA PRO A 22 64.22 75.60 6.33
C PRO A 22 65.59 76.03 5.76
N THR A 23 65.96 75.48 4.60
CA THR A 23 67.05 76.02 3.78
C THR A 23 66.57 76.24 2.36
N ALA A 24 67.24 77.16 1.65
CA ALA A 24 66.96 77.42 0.24
C ALA A 24 67.03 76.15 -0.61
N LEU A 25 67.87 75.18 -0.24
CA LEU A 25 67.95 73.88 -0.91
C LEU A 25 66.66 73.07 -0.77
N TYR A 26 66.08 73.00 0.44
CA TYR A 26 64.80 72.30 0.64
C TYR A 26 63.68 72.95 -0.16
N SER A 27 63.59 74.29 -0.21
CA SER A 27 62.56 74.98 -0.99
C SER A 27 62.64 74.68 -2.49
N VAL A 28 63.85 74.63 -3.05
CA VAL A 28 64.06 74.29 -4.48
C VAL A 28 63.76 72.81 -4.73
N VAL A 29 64.24 71.91 -3.88
CA VAL A 29 64.06 70.46 -4.08
C VAL A 29 62.61 70.04 -3.78
N ASP A 30 61.90 70.69 -2.87
CA ASP A 30 60.47 70.46 -2.63
C ASP A 30 59.63 70.88 -3.84
N ALA A 31 59.92 72.04 -4.43
CA ALA A 31 59.25 72.48 -5.65
C ALA A 31 59.48 71.46 -6.78
N PHE A 32 60.71 71.02 -6.99
CA PHE A 32 61.05 70.04 -8.02
C PHE A 32 60.45 68.64 -7.75
N GLY A 33 60.46 68.20 -6.48
CA GLY A 33 59.87 66.95 -6.03
C GLY A 33 58.35 66.92 -6.21
N SER A 34 57.67 68.05 -5.96
CA SER A 34 56.23 68.22 -6.20
C SER A 34 55.91 68.15 -7.70
N GLU A 35 56.64 68.86 -8.54
CA GLU A 35 56.44 68.81 -10.00
C GLU A 35 56.71 67.42 -10.58
N LEU A 36 57.74 66.70 -10.10
CA LEU A 36 57.98 65.32 -10.50
C LEU A 36 56.90 64.34 -10.04
N LEU A 37 56.23 64.60 -8.92
CA LEU A 37 55.11 63.79 -8.46
C LEU A 37 53.86 64.07 -9.33
N LYS A 38 53.59 65.35 -9.63
CA LYS A 38 52.51 65.72 -10.55
C LYS A 38 52.71 65.11 -11.93
N ALA A 39 53.92 65.18 -12.49
CA ALA A 39 54.25 64.61 -13.78
C ALA A 39 54.02 63.08 -13.83
N GLU A 40 54.38 62.36 -12.75
CA GLU A 40 54.13 60.91 -12.65
C GLU A 40 52.63 60.60 -12.56
N ASN A 41 51.87 61.35 -11.77
CA ASN A 41 50.41 61.18 -11.68
C ASN A 41 49.73 61.48 -13.03
N SER A 42 50.17 62.51 -13.75
CA SER A 42 49.67 62.82 -15.09
C SER A 42 50.00 61.72 -16.10
N LEU A 43 51.21 61.15 -16.03
CA LEU A 43 51.60 60.02 -16.89
C LEU A 43 50.77 58.78 -16.57
N ALA A 44 50.54 58.47 -15.29
CA ALA A 44 49.71 57.35 -14.88
C ALA A 44 48.26 57.52 -15.35
N ALA A 45 47.68 58.71 -15.18
CA ALA A 45 46.34 59.02 -15.69
C ALA A 45 46.24 58.85 -17.21
N LEU A 46 47.24 59.35 -17.96
CA LEU A 46 47.29 59.17 -19.42
C LEU A 46 47.40 57.69 -19.81
N MET A 47 48.22 56.91 -19.11
CA MET A 47 48.35 55.48 -19.39
C MET A 47 47.05 54.73 -19.12
N LEU A 48 46.32 55.06 -18.04
CA LEU A 48 45.05 54.45 -17.68
C LEU A 48 43.91 54.83 -18.63
N ALA A 49 43.90 56.06 -19.15
CA ALA A 49 42.93 56.55 -20.13
C ALA A 49 42.85 55.70 -21.42
N HIS A 50 43.88 54.90 -21.73
CA HIS A 50 43.91 54.03 -22.91
C HIS A 50 43.35 52.62 -22.66
N TRP A 51 42.93 52.30 -21.43
CA TRP A 51 42.36 51.00 -21.08
C TRP A 51 40.86 51.12 -20.88
N VAL A 52 40.08 50.30 -21.58
CA VAL A 52 38.61 50.31 -21.47
C VAL A 52 38.13 50.07 -20.03
N ASP A 53 38.91 49.45 -19.15
CA ASP A 53 38.55 49.28 -17.74
C ASP A 53 38.77 50.53 -16.88
N HIS A 54 39.64 51.47 -17.30
CA HIS A 54 40.07 52.61 -16.48
C HIS A 54 39.84 53.98 -17.14
N ALA A 55 39.59 54.02 -18.44
CA ALA A 55 39.25 55.23 -19.18
C ALA A 55 38.02 55.90 -18.55
N ASP A 56 38.07 57.21 -18.31
CA ASP A 56 36.99 57.96 -17.64
C ASP A 56 36.61 57.43 -16.22
N GLU A 57 37.43 56.60 -15.55
CA GLU A 57 37.09 56.06 -14.22
C GLU A 57 36.89 57.21 -13.19
N GLY A 58 35.68 57.29 -12.62
CA GLY A 58 35.28 58.35 -11.70
C GLY A 58 35.04 59.72 -12.35
N ALA A 59 35.07 59.82 -13.69
CA ALA A 59 34.70 61.02 -14.42
C ALA A 59 33.17 61.18 -14.48
N GLU A 60 32.71 62.42 -14.60
CA GLU A 60 31.29 62.75 -14.73
C GLU A 60 30.78 62.58 -16.18
N PHE A 61 31.69 62.65 -17.16
CA PHE A 61 31.36 62.67 -18.59
C PHE A 61 32.20 61.64 -19.35
N ILE A 62 31.63 61.12 -20.45
CA ILE A 62 32.31 60.19 -21.35
C ILE A 62 33.25 60.98 -22.26
N GLY A 63 34.54 60.68 -22.20
CA GLY A 63 35.59 61.32 -22.99
C GLY A 63 36.48 60.30 -23.68
N ASP A 64 37.38 59.70 -22.90
CA ASP A 64 38.36 58.72 -23.39
C ASP A 64 37.68 57.46 -23.96
N LEU A 65 36.62 56.97 -23.30
CA LEU A 65 35.85 55.82 -23.77
C LEU A 65 35.19 56.07 -25.13
N ALA A 66 34.70 57.29 -25.39
CA ALA A 66 34.13 57.64 -26.69
C ALA A 66 35.18 57.60 -27.81
N CYS A 67 36.42 58.03 -27.52
CA CYS A 67 37.51 57.90 -28.48
C CYS A 67 37.83 56.43 -28.77
N ILE A 68 37.84 55.57 -27.75
CA ILE A 68 38.10 54.13 -27.93
C ILE A 68 36.95 53.50 -28.72
N ALA A 69 35.69 53.82 -28.39
CA ALA A 69 34.50 53.30 -29.06
C ALA A 69 34.45 53.66 -30.55
N ALA A 70 34.87 54.88 -30.91
CA ALA A 70 34.92 55.35 -32.29
C ALA A 70 35.81 54.48 -33.18
N LEU A 71 36.87 53.85 -32.63
CA LEU A 71 37.72 52.89 -33.35
C LEU A 71 36.94 51.65 -33.81
N TYR A 72 35.86 51.31 -33.10
CA TYR A 72 34.96 50.19 -33.39
C TYR A 72 33.66 50.62 -34.09
N GLY A 73 33.52 51.91 -34.44
CA GLY A 73 32.30 52.44 -35.05
C GLY A 73 31.12 52.56 -34.07
N LEU A 74 31.39 52.56 -32.76
CA LEU A 74 30.40 52.76 -31.71
C LEU A 74 30.46 54.20 -31.18
N SER A 75 29.31 54.77 -30.85
CA SER A 75 29.17 56.06 -30.17
C SER A 75 28.22 55.91 -28.96
N PRO A 76 28.39 56.71 -27.89
CA PRO A 76 27.40 56.78 -26.82
C PRO A 76 26.01 57.12 -27.37
N GLN A 77 24.97 56.57 -26.74
CA GLN A 77 23.60 56.88 -27.14
C GLN A 77 23.27 58.35 -26.83
N SER A 78 22.74 59.08 -27.81
CA SER A 78 22.32 60.47 -27.65
C SER A 78 20.81 60.61 -27.50
N THR A 79 20.40 61.60 -26.69
CA THR A 79 19.01 61.90 -26.29
C THR A 79 18.06 62.14 -27.48
N ASP A 80 18.57 62.45 -28.68
CA ASP A 80 17.77 62.85 -29.84
C ASP A 80 17.49 61.71 -30.87
N GLN A 81 18.05 60.51 -30.72
CA GLN A 81 17.88 59.45 -31.74
C GLN A 81 16.56 58.66 -31.64
N ASN A 82 15.82 58.74 -30.53
CA ASN A 82 14.48 58.15 -30.44
C ASN A 82 13.40 58.95 -31.21
N SER A 83 13.75 60.08 -31.83
CA SER A 83 12.83 60.91 -32.62
C SER A 83 12.94 60.74 -34.15
N GLN A 84 13.91 59.97 -34.66
CA GLN A 84 14.13 59.82 -36.11
C GLN A 84 14.37 58.37 -36.56
N SER A 85 13.44 57.47 -36.24
CA SER A 85 13.24 56.26 -37.04
C SER A 85 12.52 56.62 -38.36
N GLN A 86 13.21 57.27 -39.30
CA GLN A 86 12.90 57.27 -40.74
C GLN A 86 13.92 58.14 -41.51
N GLY A 87 14.84 57.51 -42.24
CA GLY A 87 15.64 58.20 -43.25
C GLY A 87 17.06 57.68 -43.36
N ALA A 88 17.26 56.69 -44.22
CA ALA A 88 18.58 56.36 -44.73
C ALA A 88 19.21 57.59 -45.39
N GLN A 89 20.44 57.95 -45.02
CA GLN A 89 21.44 58.40 -45.99
C GLN A 89 22.86 58.40 -45.42
N SER A 90 23.70 57.69 -46.15
CA SER A 90 25.15 57.66 -46.12
C SER A 90 25.80 59.01 -46.44
N GLY A 91 26.90 59.29 -45.74
CA GLY A 91 28.05 59.99 -46.31
C GLY A 91 28.26 61.41 -45.81
N GLN A 92 29.38 61.65 -45.13
CA GLN A 92 30.44 62.53 -45.63
C GLN A 92 31.65 62.52 -44.69
N ALA A 93 32.78 62.13 -45.27
CA ALA A 93 34.10 62.32 -44.70
C ALA A 93 34.61 63.74 -45.01
N ALA A 94 35.29 64.30 -44.00
CA ALA A 94 36.44 65.21 -44.05
C ALA A 94 36.38 66.47 -44.94
N GLY A 95 36.49 67.66 -44.30
CA GLY A 95 36.66 68.92 -45.02
C GLY A 95 36.97 70.16 -44.16
N SER A 96 38.18 70.21 -43.59
CA SER A 96 38.99 71.42 -43.35
C SER A 96 38.84 72.29 -42.08
N ALA A 97 40.03 72.65 -41.60
CA ALA A 97 40.46 73.92 -41.00
C ALA A 97 40.25 74.18 -39.48
N GLY A 98 41.33 73.96 -38.72
CA GLY A 98 41.93 75.04 -37.95
C GLY A 98 41.31 75.38 -36.59
N ASN A 99 41.41 74.47 -35.63
CA ASN A 99 41.54 74.83 -34.21
C ASN A 99 42.11 73.62 -33.45
N GLU A 100 43.26 73.78 -32.80
CA GLU A 100 43.85 72.77 -31.90
C GLU A 100 42.99 72.68 -30.62
N GLY A 101 41.83 72.04 -30.72
CA GLY A 101 41.09 71.48 -29.60
C GLY A 101 41.38 69.98 -29.49
N PRO A 102 41.28 69.38 -28.29
CA PRO A 102 41.49 67.93 -28.14
C PRO A 102 40.55 67.14 -29.07
N PRO A 103 41.02 66.04 -29.69
CA PRO A 103 40.30 65.32 -30.75
C PRO A 103 38.98 64.66 -30.31
N CYS A 104 38.69 64.62 -29.00
CA CYS A 104 37.40 64.21 -28.44
C CYS A 104 37.04 65.15 -27.28
N PRO A 105 36.09 66.08 -27.42
CA PRO A 105 35.56 66.81 -26.29
C PRO A 105 34.69 65.88 -25.43
N PRO A 106 34.67 66.04 -24.09
CA PRO A 106 33.78 65.27 -23.22
C PRO A 106 32.32 65.49 -23.64
N LEU A 107 31.57 64.40 -23.78
CA LEU A 107 30.16 64.44 -24.16
C LEU A 107 29.31 64.71 -22.93
N VAL A 108 28.55 65.81 -22.97
CA VAL A 108 27.81 66.35 -21.81
C VAL A 108 26.33 65.90 -21.80
N ASP A 109 25.80 65.44 -22.94
CA ASP A 109 24.41 64.99 -23.12
C ASP A 109 24.35 63.58 -23.74
N THR A 110 24.50 62.54 -22.91
CA THR A 110 24.32 61.13 -23.29
C THR A 110 23.26 60.47 -22.41
N ASP A 111 22.50 59.53 -22.96
CA ASP A 111 21.51 58.75 -22.20
C ASP A 111 22.18 57.68 -21.31
N GLU A 112 23.42 57.32 -21.65
CA GLU A 112 24.23 56.37 -20.89
C GLU A 112 25.26 57.11 -20.04
N GLY A 113 25.42 56.70 -18.78
CA GLY A 113 26.54 57.12 -17.93
C GLY A 113 27.87 56.47 -18.34
N VAL A 114 28.98 56.92 -17.76
CA VAL A 114 30.33 56.40 -18.06
C VAL A 114 30.44 54.89 -17.93
N GLU A 115 29.94 54.32 -16.83
CA GLU A 115 30.01 52.87 -16.59
C GLU A 115 29.04 52.07 -17.47
N GLU A 116 27.85 52.62 -17.75
CA GLU A 116 26.88 52.01 -18.67
C GLU A 116 27.45 51.93 -20.09
N PHE A 117 28.07 53.02 -20.56
CA PHE A 117 28.73 53.04 -21.86
C PHE A 117 29.98 52.15 -21.90
N ARG A 118 30.73 52.06 -20.79
CA ARG A 118 31.85 51.12 -20.68
C ARG A 118 31.38 49.68 -20.89
N ASP A 119 30.29 49.29 -20.25
CA ASP A 119 29.72 47.95 -20.37
C ASP A 119 29.10 47.71 -21.76
N HIS A 120 28.46 48.71 -22.34
CA HIS A 120 27.99 48.69 -23.73
C HIS A 120 29.16 48.47 -24.70
N LEU A 121 30.24 49.26 -24.61
CA LEU A 121 31.43 49.12 -25.44
C LEU A 121 32.06 47.72 -25.31
N LYS A 122 32.20 47.21 -24.07
CA LYS A 122 32.72 45.85 -23.84
C LYS A 122 31.86 44.78 -24.51
N ARG A 123 30.53 44.85 -24.39
CA ARG A 123 29.60 43.91 -25.04
C ARG A 123 29.65 44.01 -26.55
N TYR A 124 29.67 45.23 -27.08
CA TYR A 124 29.75 45.50 -28.51
C TYR A 124 31.02 44.88 -29.09
N VAL A 125 32.19 45.21 -28.54
CA VAL A 125 33.48 44.67 -28.99
C VAL A 125 33.52 43.15 -28.88
N ARG A 126 33.01 42.57 -27.78
CA ARG A 126 32.93 41.11 -27.61
C ARG A 126 32.06 40.45 -28.68
N THR A 127 30.97 41.08 -29.14
CA THR A 127 30.12 40.59 -30.24
C THR A 127 30.89 40.44 -31.56
N PHE A 128 31.79 41.40 -31.85
CA PHE A 128 32.64 41.32 -33.03
C PHE A 128 33.76 40.29 -32.90
N LEU A 129 34.32 40.13 -31.69
CA LEU A 129 35.38 39.15 -31.43
C LEU A 129 34.88 37.70 -31.48
N ASP A 130 33.71 37.42 -30.89
CA ASP A 130 33.17 36.06 -30.78
C ASP A 130 32.32 35.65 -32.01
N GLY A 131 32.02 36.60 -32.89
CA GLY A 131 31.29 36.39 -34.14
C GLY A 131 29.77 36.50 -34.00
N THR A 132 29.17 37.21 -34.95
CA THR A 132 27.73 37.56 -34.99
C THR A 132 26.83 36.41 -35.47
N VAL A 133 27.40 35.37 -36.07
CA VAL A 133 26.67 34.21 -36.64
C VAL A 133 26.64 32.99 -35.72
N THR A 134 27.17 33.11 -34.50
CA THR A 134 27.08 32.07 -33.48
C THR A 134 25.74 32.17 -32.74
N VAL A 135 25.30 31.10 -32.05
CA VAL A 135 24.08 31.15 -31.22
C VAL A 135 24.21 32.23 -30.13
N GLN A 136 25.38 32.36 -29.50
CA GLN A 136 25.67 33.43 -28.55
C GLN A 136 25.63 34.81 -29.22
N GLY A 137 26.27 34.98 -30.38
CA GLY A 137 26.28 36.23 -31.13
C GLY A 137 24.88 36.71 -31.52
N ILE A 138 24.04 35.81 -32.05
CA ILE A 138 22.65 36.12 -32.40
C ILE A 138 21.84 36.52 -31.16
N LEU A 139 21.98 35.78 -30.06
CA LEU A 139 21.29 36.10 -28.81
C LEU A 139 21.76 37.44 -28.23
N ARG A 140 23.06 37.75 -28.31
CA ARG A 140 23.64 39.00 -27.84
C ARG A 140 23.17 40.21 -28.66
N ILE A 141 23.12 40.08 -30.00
CA ILE A 141 22.55 41.11 -30.89
C ILE A 141 21.06 41.32 -30.59
N THR A 142 20.32 40.24 -30.40
CA THR A 142 18.88 40.32 -30.09
C THR A 142 18.65 40.98 -28.73
N ALA A 143 19.46 40.61 -27.72
CA ALA A 143 19.41 41.22 -26.41
C ALA A 143 19.71 42.72 -26.46
N GLU A 144 20.73 43.12 -27.23
CA GLU A 144 21.07 44.52 -27.46
C GLU A 144 19.92 45.30 -28.11
N ALA A 145 19.32 44.75 -29.17
CA ALA A 145 18.18 45.37 -29.85
C ALA A 145 16.94 45.50 -28.96
N LEU A 146 16.83 44.68 -27.92
CA LEU A 146 15.73 44.69 -26.95
C LEU A 146 16.11 45.40 -25.64
N GLY A 147 17.33 45.90 -25.49
CA GLY A 147 17.83 46.53 -24.25
C GLY A 147 17.93 45.57 -23.06
N LEU A 148 18.20 44.28 -23.30
CA LEU A 148 18.28 43.24 -22.28
C LEU A 148 19.73 42.85 -21.99
N HIS A 149 20.06 42.57 -20.73
CA HIS A 149 21.28 41.85 -20.39
C HIS A 149 20.99 40.36 -20.26
N ILE A 150 21.80 39.53 -20.90
CA ILE A 150 21.60 38.08 -20.92
C ILE A 150 22.83 37.32 -20.42
N ALA A 151 22.59 36.11 -19.90
CA ALA A 151 23.65 35.18 -19.59
C ALA A 151 24.32 34.75 -20.90
N ASP A 152 25.63 34.98 -20.99
CA ASP A 152 26.35 34.94 -22.27
C ASP A 152 27.26 33.70 -22.38
N ASP A 153 27.58 33.03 -21.27
CA ASP A 153 28.40 31.81 -21.28
C ASP A 153 27.56 30.58 -21.70
N TYR A 154 28.10 29.71 -22.56
CA TYR A 154 27.43 28.47 -22.98
C TYR A 154 27.05 27.54 -21.81
N SER A 155 27.77 27.58 -20.70
CA SER A 155 27.42 26.89 -19.46
C SER A 155 26.15 27.43 -18.80
N GLN A 156 25.82 28.70 -19.07
CA GLN A 156 24.67 29.41 -18.53
C GLN A 156 23.47 29.43 -19.49
N LEU A 157 23.65 29.07 -20.76
CA LEU A 157 22.57 28.96 -21.74
C LEU A 157 21.81 27.62 -21.62
N ASP A 158 20.49 27.64 -21.83
CA ASP A 158 19.69 26.43 -22.04
C ASP A 158 19.75 26.02 -23.52
N THR A 159 20.73 25.17 -23.83
CA THR A 159 21.10 24.84 -25.20
C THR A 159 20.48 23.54 -25.69
N TRP A 160 19.95 23.53 -26.92
CA TRP A 160 19.30 22.34 -27.48
C TRP A 160 20.21 21.11 -27.61
N TRP A 161 21.50 21.31 -27.85
CA TRP A 161 22.49 20.21 -27.98
C TRP A 161 22.93 19.58 -26.66
N LYS A 162 22.60 20.18 -25.50
CA LYS A 162 22.81 19.55 -24.19
C LYS A 162 21.61 18.69 -23.75
N ARG A 163 20.51 18.70 -24.51
CA ARG A 163 19.31 17.91 -24.19
C ARG A 163 19.37 16.52 -24.83
N ALA A 164 18.82 15.53 -24.14
CA ALA A 164 18.71 14.17 -24.66
C ALA A 164 17.76 14.08 -25.87
N THR A 165 16.72 14.91 -25.90
CA THR A 165 15.78 15.02 -27.02
C THR A 165 15.70 16.47 -27.50
N PRO A 166 15.77 16.73 -28.82
CA PRO A 166 15.61 18.07 -29.37
C PRO A 166 14.14 18.50 -29.45
N GLU A 167 13.21 17.67 -28.99
CA GLU A 167 11.77 17.91 -29.01
C GLU A 167 11.25 18.25 -27.61
N LEU A 168 10.40 19.27 -27.55
CA LEU A 168 9.46 19.47 -26.45
C LEU A 168 8.16 18.78 -26.82
N VAL A 169 7.74 17.83 -25.99
CA VAL A 169 6.41 17.21 -26.06
C VAL A 169 5.53 17.89 -25.02
N THR A 170 4.41 18.46 -25.48
CA THR A 170 3.36 18.99 -24.61
C THR A 170 2.11 18.13 -24.83
N THR A 171 1.56 17.63 -23.74
CA THR A 171 0.35 16.79 -23.76
C THR A 171 -0.81 17.64 -23.27
N GLU A 172 -1.86 17.74 -24.07
CA GLU A 172 -3.08 18.47 -23.74
C GLU A 172 -4.26 17.50 -23.75
N ALA A 173 -5.15 17.63 -22.77
CA ALA A 173 -6.41 16.89 -22.74
C ALA A 173 -7.31 17.36 -23.89
N ARG A 174 -7.98 16.41 -24.55
CA ARG A 174 -8.97 16.69 -25.59
C ARG A 174 -10.33 16.96 -24.94
N GLY A 175 -10.97 18.07 -25.31
CA GLY A 175 -12.22 18.51 -24.70
C GLY A 175 -13.42 17.61 -24.99
N GLU A 176 -13.29 16.74 -25.99
CA GLU A 176 -14.31 15.79 -26.42
C GLU A 176 -14.34 14.46 -25.64
N ASP A 177 -13.50 14.28 -24.61
CA ASP A 177 -13.49 13.08 -23.76
C ASP A 177 -14.78 12.91 -22.96
N ALA A 178 -15.49 11.79 -23.17
CA ALA A 178 -16.71 11.42 -22.47
C ALA A 178 -16.51 10.39 -21.35
N ALA A 179 -15.29 9.93 -21.07
CA ALA A 179 -15.04 8.88 -20.09
C ALA A 179 -15.50 9.29 -18.67
N GLU A 180 -15.21 10.52 -18.25
CA GLU A 180 -15.67 11.05 -16.96
C GLU A 180 -17.20 11.14 -16.88
N LEU A 181 -17.85 11.50 -18.00
CA LEU A 181 -19.30 11.64 -18.08
C LEU A 181 -20.03 10.30 -17.97
N LEU A 182 -19.45 9.22 -18.50
CA LEU A 182 -20.08 7.89 -18.53
C LEU A 182 -19.65 6.98 -17.38
N PHE A 183 -18.41 7.11 -16.91
CA PHE A 183 -17.83 6.19 -15.91
C PHE A 183 -17.45 6.90 -14.60
N GLY A 184 -17.59 8.23 -14.53
CA GLY A 184 -17.21 9.03 -13.36
C GLY A 184 -15.68 9.16 -13.17
N SER A 185 -14.89 8.79 -14.19
CA SER A 185 -13.44 8.92 -14.22
C SER A 185 -12.92 8.91 -15.66
N ALA A 186 -11.89 9.70 -15.95
CA ALA A 186 -11.22 9.69 -17.26
C ALA A 186 -10.38 8.42 -17.50
N THR A 187 -10.03 7.71 -16.42
CA THR A 187 -9.28 6.45 -16.47
C THR A 187 -9.87 5.42 -15.52
N ALA A 188 -9.93 4.18 -15.96
CA ALA A 188 -10.35 3.05 -15.13
C ALA A 188 -9.77 1.76 -15.68
N THR A 189 -9.44 0.82 -14.81
CA THR A 189 -9.03 -0.53 -15.20
C THR A 189 -9.92 -1.54 -14.50
N SER A 190 -10.41 -2.51 -15.25
CA SER A 190 -11.10 -3.69 -14.73
C SER A 190 -10.45 -4.95 -15.29
N THR A 191 -10.27 -5.96 -14.45
CA THR A 191 -9.66 -7.25 -14.83
C THR A 191 -10.61 -8.38 -14.49
N GLY A 192 -10.70 -9.38 -15.36
CA GLY A 192 -11.44 -10.59 -15.05
C GLY A 192 -10.77 -11.42 -13.97
N ARG A 193 -11.51 -12.41 -13.48
CA ARG A 193 -11.03 -13.33 -12.44
C ARG A 193 -10.85 -14.71 -13.05
N PRO A 194 -9.70 -15.38 -12.89
CA PRO A 194 -9.53 -16.76 -13.36
C PRO A 194 -10.49 -17.68 -12.61
N ALA A 195 -10.79 -18.84 -13.21
CA ALA A 195 -11.50 -19.90 -12.52
C ALA A 195 -10.74 -20.28 -11.24
N GLN A 196 -11.47 -20.46 -10.14
CA GLN A 196 -10.89 -20.82 -8.85
C GLN A 196 -11.26 -22.27 -8.51
N PRO A 197 -10.35 -23.04 -7.88
CA PRO A 197 -10.69 -24.34 -7.35
C PRO A 197 -11.53 -24.22 -6.08
N ALA A 198 -12.30 -25.25 -5.76
CA ALA A 198 -12.84 -25.46 -4.43
C ALA A 198 -11.66 -25.59 -3.45
N ARG A 199 -11.70 -24.80 -2.39
CA ARG A 199 -10.61 -24.72 -1.43
C ARG A 199 -11.16 -24.65 -0.01
N ILE A 200 -10.60 -25.49 0.85
CA ILE A 200 -10.85 -25.51 2.29
C ILE A 200 -9.60 -24.97 2.96
N ILE A 201 -9.73 -23.85 3.67
CA ILE A 201 -8.65 -23.30 4.50
C ILE A 201 -9.07 -23.55 5.95
N GLY A 202 -8.32 -24.40 6.64
CA GLY A 202 -8.58 -24.71 8.04
C GLY A 202 -8.52 -23.48 8.94
N LYS A 203 -9.31 -23.50 10.02
CA LYS A 203 -9.35 -22.45 11.05
C LYS A 203 -8.51 -22.81 12.29
N ALA A 204 -8.14 -24.08 12.46
CA ALA A 204 -7.35 -24.57 13.58
C ALA A 204 -5.85 -24.24 13.42
N ASP A 205 -5.22 -23.70 14.45
CA ASP A 205 -3.79 -23.41 14.45
C ASP A 205 -2.98 -24.70 14.69
N LEU A 206 -2.26 -25.14 13.66
CA LEU A 206 -1.44 -26.36 13.63
C LEU A 206 0.06 -26.04 13.68
N SER A 207 0.44 -24.89 14.24
CA SER A 207 1.85 -24.50 14.44
C SER A 207 2.58 -25.37 15.46
N SER A 208 1.83 -26.05 16.35
CA SER A 208 2.34 -27.02 17.32
C SER A 208 1.80 -28.43 17.01
N PRO A 209 2.48 -29.50 17.45
CA PRO A 209 1.96 -30.86 17.29
C PRO A 209 0.57 -31.02 17.91
N VAL A 210 -0.30 -31.78 17.25
CA VAL A 210 -1.67 -32.05 17.70
C VAL A 210 -1.87 -33.51 18.06
N ASP A 211 -2.72 -33.75 19.05
CA ASP A 211 -3.13 -35.09 19.47
C ASP A 211 -4.37 -35.52 18.66
N LEU A 212 -4.22 -36.59 17.88
CA LEU A 212 -5.29 -37.17 17.06
C LEU A 212 -5.80 -38.51 17.62
N ARG A 213 -5.46 -38.87 18.87
CA ARG A 213 -5.99 -40.08 19.51
C ARG A 213 -7.50 -39.95 19.69
N GLY A 214 -8.25 -40.87 19.06
CA GLY A 214 -9.71 -40.90 19.07
C GLY A 214 -10.38 -39.96 18.05
N ALA A 215 -9.62 -39.20 17.27
CA ALA A 215 -10.10 -38.34 16.19
C ALA A 215 -9.05 -38.24 15.08
N SER A 216 -8.83 -39.35 14.37
CA SER A 216 -7.75 -39.51 13.39
C SER A 216 -8.21 -39.47 11.94
N LYS A 217 -9.51 -39.56 11.65
CA LYS A 217 -10.01 -39.82 10.29
C LYS A 217 -10.63 -38.58 9.65
N LEU A 218 -10.44 -38.43 8.34
CA LEU A 218 -11.19 -37.48 7.51
C LEU A 218 -11.83 -38.25 6.35
N ARG A 219 -13.15 -38.11 6.17
CA ARG A 219 -13.83 -38.58 4.95
C ARG A 219 -13.92 -37.43 3.95
N ILE A 220 -13.07 -37.45 2.92
CA ILE A 220 -12.91 -36.35 1.98
C ILE A 220 -13.48 -36.75 0.63
N ARG A 221 -14.43 -35.99 0.09
CA ARG A 221 -14.89 -36.11 -1.29
C ARG A 221 -14.28 -34.99 -2.13
N VAL A 222 -13.67 -35.35 -3.25
CA VAL A 222 -13.03 -34.41 -4.18
C VAL A 222 -13.74 -34.50 -5.52
N ASP A 223 -14.35 -33.41 -5.93
CA ASP A 223 -15.13 -33.28 -7.16
C ASP A 223 -16.18 -34.41 -7.28
N ASP A 224 -16.25 -35.08 -8.42
CA ASP A 224 -17.16 -36.21 -8.67
C ASP A 224 -16.60 -37.58 -8.22
N ALA A 225 -15.41 -37.61 -7.61
CA ALA A 225 -14.85 -38.86 -7.09
C ALA A 225 -15.67 -39.37 -5.88
N PRO A 226 -15.65 -40.69 -5.60
CA PRO A 226 -16.16 -41.23 -4.34
C PRO A 226 -15.42 -40.65 -3.12
N PRO A 227 -16.06 -40.52 -1.94
CA PRO A 227 -15.38 -40.13 -0.71
C PRO A 227 -14.25 -41.10 -0.36
N ALA A 228 -13.12 -40.56 0.06
CA ALA A 228 -11.97 -41.31 0.57
C ALA A 228 -11.85 -41.16 2.09
N ASP A 229 -11.69 -42.27 2.80
CA ASP A 229 -11.45 -42.31 4.23
C ASP A 229 -9.94 -42.26 4.48
N VAL A 230 -9.47 -41.12 4.98
CA VAL A 230 -8.06 -40.86 5.25
C VAL A 230 -7.82 -40.99 6.75
N ASP A 231 -6.90 -41.86 7.14
CA ASP A 231 -6.37 -41.91 8.50
C ASP A 231 -5.16 -40.98 8.62
N CYS A 232 -5.36 -39.81 9.22
CA CYS A 232 -4.34 -38.76 9.33
C CYS A 232 -3.15 -39.14 10.21
N THR A 233 -3.20 -40.29 10.91
CA THR A 233 -2.07 -40.82 11.70
C THR A 233 -1.22 -41.83 10.93
N LYS A 234 -1.73 -42.38 9.83
CA LYS A 234 -1.00 -43.34 9.00
C LYS A 234 -0.10 -42.61 8.00
N THR A 235 1.17 -42.52 8.34
CA THR A 235 2.25 -42.11 7.44
C THR A 235 3.32 -43.21 7.39
N LYS A 236 4.19 -43.18 6.39
CA LYS A 236 5.34 -44.11 6.34
C LYS A 236 6.39 -43.86 7.41
N GLU A 237 6.43 -42.66 8.00
CA GLU A 237 7.55 -42.19 8.83
C GLU A 237 7.19 -41.96 10.31
N VAL A 238 5.90 -41.86 10.66
CA VAL A 238 5.43 -41.46 12.00
C VAL A 238 4.39 -42.46 12.52
N SER A 239 4.57 -42.90 13.77
CA SER A 239 3.67 -43.84 14.48
C SER A 239 3.04 -43.27 15.75
N ASP A 240 3.32 -42.02 16.11
CA ASP A 240 2.82 -41.40 17.35
C ASP A 240 1.63 -40.47 17.06
N ALA A 241 0.43 -40.99 17.29
CA ALA A 241 -0.82 -40.24 17.12
C ALA A 241 -1.02 -39.10 18.15
N SER A 242 -0.20 -39.02 19.20
CA SER A 242 -0.35 -38.00 20.26
C SER A 242 0.34 -36.67 19.94
N ALA A 243 1.19 -36.63 18.90
CA ALA A 243 2.01 -35.46 18.56
C ALA A 243 2.22 -35.31 17.04
N MET A 244 1.13 -35.30 16.28
CA MET A 244 1.15 -35.17 14.82
C MET A 244 1.48 -33.75 14.37
N LYS A 245 2.46 -33.58 13.48
CA LYS A 245 2.79 -32.26 12.89
C LYS A 245 1.98 -32.00 11.62
N LEU A 246 1.80 -30.73 11.26
CA LEU A 246 1.13 -30.33 10.01
C LEU A 246 1.75 -30.99 8.76
N SER A 247 3.07 -31.08 8.69
CA SER A 247 3.76 -31.76 7.57
C SER A 247 3.36 -33.23 7.45
N ASP A 248 3.21 -33.91 8.58
CA ASP A 248 2.94 -35.34 8.65
C ASP A 248 1.47 -35.60 8.27
N ILE A 249 0.57 -34.73 8.72
CA ILE A 249 -0.85 -34.73 8.34
C ILE A 249 -1.02 -34.49 6.84
N VAL A 250 -0.30 -33.51 6.27
CA VAL A 250 -0.33 -33.24 4.82
C VAL A 250 0.15 -34.46 4.03
N SER A 251 1.23 -35.10 4.47
CA SER A 251 1.73 -36.35 3.87
C SER A 251 0.71 -37.47 3.99
N ALA A 252 0.13 -37.69 5.17
CA ALA A 252 -0.88 -38.73 5.40
C ALA A 252 -2.06 -38.60 4.43
N ILE A 253 -2.57 -37.37 4.25
CA ILE A 253 -3.67 -37.10 3.34
C ILE A 253 -3.27 -37.38 1.90
N ASN A 254 -2.18 -36.78 1.43
CA ASN A 254 -1.76 -36.91 0.03
C ASN A 254 -1.33 -38.34 -0.37
N GLU A 255 -0.85 -39.16 0.59
CA GLU A 255 -0.53 -40.57 0.33
C GLU A 255 -1.78 -41.46 0.23
N GLN A 256 -2.90 -41.04 0.84
CA GLN A 256 -4.16 -41.79 0.89
C GLN A 256 -5.23 -41.27 -0.08
N THR A 257 -5.01 -40.11 -0.70
CA THR A 257 -5.90 -39.56 -1.74
C THR A 257 -5.32 -39.77 -3.14
N SER A 258 -6.21 -39.92 -4.14
CA SER A 258 -5.80 -40.16 -5.55
C SER A 258 -5.02 -39.00 -6.19
N SER A 259 -5.08 -37.81 -5.59
CA SER A 259 -4.42 -36.59 -6.02
C SER A 259 -3.80 -35.88 -4.82
N SER A 260 -2.76 -35.08 -5.05
CA SER A 260 -2.19 -34.20 -4.02
C SER A 260 -3.14 -33.02 -3.79
N ILE A 261 -3.96 -33.09 -2.75
CA ILE A 261 -4.98 -32.07 -2.42
C ILE A 261 -4.60 -31.26 -1.18
N ALA A 262 -3.76 -31.79 -0.29
CA ALA A 262 -3.39 -31.16 0.96
C ALA A 262 -2.07 -30.37 0.82
N SER A 263 -2.01 -29.21 1.45
CA SER A 263 -0.81 -28.37 1.51
C SER A 263 -0.77 -27.55 2.81
N PRO A 264 0.42 -27.16 3.27
CA PRO A 264 0.55 -26.23 4.39
C PRO A 264 0.14 -24.82 3.96
N GLY A 265 -0.90 -24.27 4.58
CA GLY A 265 -1.36 -22.89 4.44
C GLY A 265 -0.74 -21.97 5.50
N GLY A 266 0.58 -22.03 5.69
CA GLY A 266 1.25 -21.45 6.85
C GLY A 266 1.01 -22.30 8.10
N ARG A 267 0.21 -21.81 9.04
CA ARG A 267 -0.17 -22.54 10.27
C ARG A 267 -1.47 -23.34 10.16
N TYR A 268 -2.11 -23.34 9.00
CA TYR A 268 -3.39 -23.99 8.74
C TYR A 268 -3.24 -25.11 7.73
N LEU A 269 -4.05 -26.17 7.85
CA LEU A 269 -4.21 -27.16 6.78
C LEU A 269 -5.04 -26.54 5.64
N THR A 270 -4.54 -26.62 4.41
CA THR A 270 -5.30 -26.22 3.21
C THR A 270 -5.56 -27.45 2.35
N LEU A 271 -6.82 -27.68 1.99
CA LEU A 271 -7.23 -28.66 0.99
C LEU A 271 -7.69 -27.93 -0.28
N THR A 272 -7.23 -28.36 -1.44
CA THR A 272 -7.55 -27.74 -2.73
C THR A 272 -7.88 -28.80 -3.77
N SER A 273 -8.99 -28.63 -4.47
CA SER A 273 -9.35 -29.50 -5.59
C SER A 273 -8.33 -29.35 -6.73
N PRO A 274 -7.99 -30.45 -7.44
CA PRO A 274 -7.03 -30.42 -8.55
C PRO A 274 -7.59 -29.72 -9.80
N ILE A 275 -8.91 -29.52 -9.89
CA ILE A 275 -9.55 -28.80 -11.01
C ILE A 275 -10.03 -27.42 -10.56
N THR A 276 -10.27 -26.52 -11.52
CA THR A 276 -10.80 -25.17 -11.25
C THR A 276 -12.17 -24.98 -11.89
N GLY A 277 -12.91 -23.97 -11.45
CA GLY A 277 -14.22 -23.64 -12.03
C GLY A 277 -15.39 -24.15 -11.21
N ALA A 278 -16.61 -23.93 -11.70
CA ALA A 278 -17.84 -24.29 -10.99
C ALA A 278 -18.03 -25.81 -10.78
N ALA A 279 -17.35 -26.65 -11.58
CA ALA A 279 -17.35 -28.10 -11.41
C ALA A 279 -16.45 -28.56 -10.25
N SER A 280 -15.51 -27.72 -9.82
CA SER A 280 -14.62 -28.03 -8.71
C SER A 280 -15.40 -28.03 -7.39
N ARG A 281 -15.27 -29.12 -6.62
CA ARG A 281 -16.00 -29.29 -5.36
C ARG A 281 -15.15 -30.04 -4.34
N MET A 282 -15.28 -29.68 -3.07
CA MET A 282 -14.71 -30.46 -1.98
C MET A 282 -15.74 -30.62 -0.87
N GLU A 283 -15.86 -31.81 -0.30
CA GLU A 283 -16.67 -32.05 0.88
C GLU A 283 -15.88 -32.78 1.96
N ILE A 284 -16.15 -32.42 3.21
CA ILE A 284 -15.73 -33.17 4.39
C ILE A 284 -16.97 -33.80 4.99
N GLN A 285 -17.08 -35.12 4.89
CA GLN A 285 -18.22 -35.85 5.42
C GLN A 285 -17.93 -36.29 6.86
N GLU A 286 -18.98 -36.34 7.69
CA GLU A 286 -18.86 -36.88 9.04
C GLU A 286 -18.57 -38.38 9.00
N ILE A 287 -17.71 -38.83 9.92
CA ILE A 287 -17.28 -40.21 10.09
C ILE A 287 -16.97 -40.46 11.57
N ASP A 288 -16.93 -41.71 12.01
CA ASP A 288 -16.38 -42.04 13.32
C ASP A 288 -14.90 -41.63 13.42
N GLU A 289 -14.49 -41.12 14.58
CA GLU A 289 -13.16 -40.54 14.82
C GLU A 289 -12.85 -39.35 13.89
N ASP A 290 -13.86 -38.51 13.58
CA ASP A 290 -13.70 -37.34 12.71
C ASP A 290 -12.71 -36.30 13.25
N ALA A 291 -11.63 -36.10 12.50
CA ALA A 291 -10.56 -35.14 12.77
C ALA A 291 -10.88 -33.72 12.25
N ALA A 292 -12.00 -33.50 11.55
CA ALA A 292 -12.30 -32.22 10.89
C ALA A 292 -12.36 -31.03 11.85
N THR A 293 -12.85 -31.24 13.07
CA THR A 293 -12.86 -30.19 14.11
C THR A 293 -11.43 -29.82 14.51
N ILE A 294 -10.55 -30.80 14.74
CA ILE A 294 -9.17 -30.59 15.19
C ILE A 294 -8.31 -30.00 14.07
N LEU A 295 -8.44 -30.50 12.85
CA LEU A 295 -7.54 -30.18 11.74
C LEU A 295 -8.01 -28.98 10.90
N LEU A 296 -9.32 -28.84 10.70
CA LEU A 296 -9.90 -27.82 9.83
C LEU A 296 -10.72 -26.78 10.61
N GLY A 297 -11.01 -27.01 11.89
CA GLY A 297 -11.92 -26.16 12.66
C GLY A 297 -13.37 -26.25 12.18
N LEU A 298 -13.74 -27.36 11.52
CA LEU A 298 -15.10 -27.60 11.04
C LEU A 298 -15.88 -28.38 12.09
N LEU A 299 -16.77 -27.68 12.81
CA LEU A 299 -17.67 -28.30 13.77
C LEU A 299 -18.58 -29.34 13.10
N PRO A 300 -19.04 -30.37 13.82
CA PRO A 300 -20.00 -31.33 13.30
C PRO A 300 -21.39 -30.68 13.16
N PHE A 301 -22.18 -31.25 12.25
CA PHE A 301 -23.62 -31.06 12.11
C PHE A 301 -24.39 -32.04 12.99
N THR A 302 -23.81 -33.20 13.32
CA THR A 302 -24.46 -34.22 14.17
C THR A 302 -23.79 -34.30 15.55
N TYR A 303 -24.58 -34.17 16.61
CA TYR A 303 -24.13 -34.28 17.99
C TYR A 303 -24.88 -35.40 18.70
N HIS A 304 -24.15 -36.26 19.39
CA HIS A 304 -24.71 -37.40 20.11
C HIS A 304 -24.56 -37.23 21.63
N GLY A 305 -25.56 -37.71 22.36
CA GLY A 305 -25.44 -37.99 23.78
C GLY A 305 -24.60 -39.25 24.03
N SER A 306 -24.17 -39.43 25.27
CA SER A 306 -23.42 -40.61 25.68
C SER A 306 -24.26 -41.49 26.58
N ASN A 307 -24.13 -42.81 26.45
CA ASN A 307 -24.71 -43.75 27.40
C ASN A 307 -24.07 -43.59 28.79
N ALA A 308 -24.83 -44.02 29.80
CA ALA A 308 -24.29 -44.14 31.15
C ALA A 308 -23.17 -45.19 31.14
N THR A 309 -22.04 -44.89 31.79
CA THR A 309 -20.93 -45.83 31.93
C THR A 309 -20.90 -46.40 33.34
N ALA A 310 -20.53 -47.68 33.46
CA ALA A 310 -20.24 -48.30 34.74
C ALA A 310 -18.94 -47.73 35.32
N ALA A 311 -18.81 -47.77 36.65
CA ALA A 311 -17.52 -47.68 37.30
C ALA A 311 -16.65 -48.82 36.80
N SER A 312 -15.45 -48.51 36.31
CA SER A 312 -14.47 -49.50 35.87
C SER A 312 -13.08 -49.13 36.33
N LEU A 313 -12.36 -50.10 36.89
CA LEU A 313 -11.05 -49.96 37.50
C LEU A 313 -10.13 -51.04 36.95
N THR A 314 -9.19 -50.68 36.08
CA THR A 314 -8.15 -51.57 35.57
C THR A 314 -6.86 -51.38 36.37
N GLY A 315 -6.29 -52.49 36.86
CA GLY A 315 -5.01 -52.52 37.56
C GLY A 315 -3.84 -52.19 36.63
N GLN A 316 -2.73 -51.76 37.23
CA GLN A 316 -1.50 -51.40 36.51
C GLN A 316 -0.42 -52.48 36.59
N ILE A 317 -0.65 -53.54 37.37
CA ILE A 317 0.30 -54.64 37.53
C ILE A 317 0.04 -55.67 36.45
N ASP A 318 1.10 -56.02 35.71
CA ASP A 318 1.07 -57.12 34.75
C ASP A 318 1.14 -58.46 35.51
N LEU A 319 0.01 -59.16 35.55
CA LEU A 319 -0.20 -60.41 36.27
C LEU A 319 -0.12 -61.64 35.33
N HIS A 320 0.35 -61.49 34.08
CA HIS A 320 0.29 -62.60 33.11
C HIS A 320 1.09 -63.84 33.55
N ASN A 321 2.17 -63.66 34.32
CA ASN A 321 3.04 -64.75 34.79
C ASN A 321 2.61 -65.32 36.15
N GLY A 322 1.44 -64.91 36.66
CA GLY A 322 1.01 -65.18 38.01
C GLY A 322 1.69 -64.29 39.05
N ILE A 323 1.17 -64.34 40.27
CA ILE A 323 1.62 -63.50 41.39
C ILE A 323 1.70 -64.32 42.68
N ASP A 324 2.69 -63.99 43.52
CA ASP A 324 2.83 -64.55 44.87
C ASP A 324 1.92 -63.81 45.84
N LEU A 325 0.88 -64.50 46.32
CA LEU A 325 -0.06 -64.03 47.34
C LEU A 325 0.09 -64.85 48.65
N SER A 326 1.21 -65.53 48.87
CA SER A 326 1.43 -66.33 50.09
C SER A 326 1.40 -65.50 51.38
N GLU A 327 1.81 -64.23 51.32
CA GLU A 327 1.76 -63.31 52.46
C GLU A 327 0.55 -62.38 52.41
N ASN A 328 0.34 -61.65 51.31
CA ASN A 328 -0.74 -60.67 51.15
C ASN A 328 -1.75 -61.17 50.12
N HIS A 329 -2.89 -61.71 50.59
CA HIS A 329 -3.90 -62.35 49.74
C HIS A 329 -5.31 -61.78 49.89
N TYR A 330 -5.59 -60.94 50.90
CA TYR A 330 -6.94 -60.43 51.09
C TYR A 330 -7.17 -59.13 50.31
N LEU A 331 -8.20 -59.12 49.47
CA LEU A 331 -8.70 -57.92 48.82
C LEU A 331 -10.07 -57.56 49.40
N ARG A 332 -10.22 -56.36 49.95
CA ARG A 332 -11.52 -55.87 50.39
C ARG A 332 -12.09 -54.90 49.36
N VAL A 333 -13.19 -55.30 48.72
CA VAL A 333 -13.81 -54.56 47.63
C VAL A 333 -15.30 -54.37 47.90
N GLN A 334 -15.78 -53.17 47.62
CA GLN A 334 -17.20 -52.83 47.61
C GLN A 334 -17.63 -52.40 46.21
N VAL A 335 -18.74 -52.94 45.73
CA VAL A 335 -19.37 -52.58 44.44
C VAL A 335 -20.79 -52.07 44.70
N ASP A 336 -21.12 -50.92 44.10
CA ASP A 336 -22.45 -50.27 44.10
C ASP A 336 -23.03 -50.04 45.50
N ASN A 337 -22.18 -49.78 46.49
CA ASN A 337 -22.52 -49.67 47.91
C ASN A 337 -23.34 -50.86 48.48
N LYS A 338 -23.40 -51.98 47.77
CA LYS A 338 -24.28 -53.12 48.07
C LYS A 338 -23.49 -54.42 48.25
N TYR A 339 -22.54 -54.68 47.36
CA TYR A 339 -21.76 -55.91 47.37
C TYR A 339 -20.42 -55.62 48.03
N LEU A 340 -20.26 -56.02 49.30
CA LEU A 340 -19.01 -55.88 50.04
C LEU A 340 -18.47 -57.26 50.36
N ALA A 341 -17.22 -57.52 49.96
CA ALA A 341 -16.52 -58.76 50.29
C ALA A 341 -15.08 -58.47 50.69
N GLU A 342 -14.56 -59.24 51.65
CA GLU A 342 -13.14 -59.43 51.87
C GLU A 342 -12.80 -60.80 51.28
N VAL A 343 -12.02 -60.78 50.21
CA VAL A 343 -11.80 -61.91 49.29
C VAL A 343 -10.41 -62.47 49.53
N ASP A 344 -10.30 -63.76 49.80
CA ASP A 344 -9.02 -64.46 49.68
C ASP A 344 -8.72 -64.70 48.20
N CYS A 345 -7.79 -63.92 47.66
CA CYS A 345 -7.40 -63.98 46.27
C CYS A 345 -6.35 -65.07 45.99
N ALA A 346 -5.84 -65.80 46.99
CA ALA A 346 -4.83 -66.83 46.75
C ALA A 346 -5.41 -68.04 46.00
N GLY A 347 -4.72 -68.46 44.94
CA GLY A 347 -5.05 -69.68 44.21
C GLY A 347 -4.61 -70.94 44.96
N ALA A 348 -4.86 -72.11 44.37
CA ALA A 348 -4.44 -73.39 44.95
C ALA A 348 -2.92 -73.48 45.22
N ASN A 349 -2.11 -72.75 44.43
CA ASN A 349 -0.71 -72.48 44.70
C ASN A 349 -0.52 -70.98 44.96
N ALA A 350 -0.51 -70.58 46.23
CA ALA A 350 -0.43 -69.16 46.62
C ALA A 350 0.82 -68.44 46.07
N ALA A 351 1.94 -69.15 45.86
CA ALA A 351 3.18 -68.57 45.33
C ALA A 351 3.13 -68.27 43.80
N ALA A 352 2.11 -68.75 43.10
CA ALA A 352 1.93 -68.57 41.66
C ALA A 352 0.43 -68.52 41.30
N THR A 353 -0.30 -67.62 41.95
CA THR A 353 -1.74 -67.43 41.73
C THR A 353 -1.98 -66.83 40.35
N THR A 354 -2.94 -67.36 39.59
CA THR A 354 -3.26 -66.88 38.23
C THR A 354 -4.34 -65.80 38.21
N LEU A 355 -4.41 -65.02 37.12
CA LEU A 355 -5.49 -64.05 36.88
C LEU A 355 -6.88 -64.67 36.92
N GLU A 356 -7.03 -65.91 36.44
CA GLU A 356 -8.30 -66.65 36.48
C GLU A 356 -8.67 -67.07 37.90
N ASP A 357 -7.70 -67.46 38.74
CA ASP A 357 -7.95 -67.74 40.16
C ASP A 357 -8.47 -66.49 40.87
N ILE A 358 -7.83 -65.34 40.65
CA ILE A 358 -8.20 -64.06 41.27
C ILE A 358 -9.59 -63.61 40.79
N LYS A 359 -9.83 -63.66 39.47
CA LYS A 359 -11.15 -63.34 38.88
C LYS A 359 -12.25 -64.18 39.52
N LYS A 360 -12.03 -65.49 39.59
CA LYS A 360 -12.98 -66.44 40.17
C LYS A 360 -13.22 -66.16 41.65
N ALA A 361 -12.17 -65.96 42.44
CA ALA A 361 -12.28 -65.66 43.87
C ALA A 361 -13.11 -64.40 44.13
N ILE A 362 -12.86 -63.32 43.38
CA ILE A 362 -13.58 -62.05 43.52
C ILE A 362 -15.05 -62.21 43.13
N ASN A 363 -15.34 -62.83 41.98
CA ASN A 363 -16.70 -63.01 41.51
C ASN A 363 -17.53 -63.94 42.41
N ASP A 364 -16.93 -65.04 42.89
CA ASP A 364 -17.59 -65.97 43.81
C ASP A 364 -17.89 -65.30 45.15
N ALA A 365 -16.96 -64.50 45.68
CA ALA A 365 -17.13 -63.82 46.96
C ALA A 365 -18.16 -62.68 46.91
N LEU A 366 -18.22 -61.93 45.80
CA LEU A 366 -19.21 -60.87 45.60
C LEU A 366 -20.57 -61.40 45.13
N GLY A 367 -20.63 -62.61 44.56
CA GLY A 367 -21.84 -63.21 44.00
C GLY A 367 -22.35 -62.50 42.73
N ILE A 368 -21.46 -61.75 42.06
CA ILE A 368 -21.71 -61.01 40.81
C ILE A 368 -20.48 -61.11 39.91
N GLU A 369 -20.67 -60.97 38.59
CA GLU A 369 -19.55 -60.83 37.66
C GLU A 369 -19.03 -59.39 37.68
N ALA A 370 -18.12 -59.10 38.62
CA ALA A 370 -17.49 -57.79 38.76
C ALA A 370 -16.03 -57.77 38.29
N ALA A 371 -15.32 -58.90 38.32
CA ALA A 371 -13.93 -59.02 37.90
C ALA A 371 -13.80 -59.68 36.52
N SER A 372 -12.89 -59.13 35.71
CA SER A 372 -12.45 -59.65 34.41
C SER A 372 -10.97 -59.34 34.19
N HIS A 373 -10.37 -59.85 33.10
CA HIS A 373 -9.00 -59.52 32.73
C HIS A 373 -8.77 -59.63 31.22
N ASP A 374 -7.78 -58.92 30.70
CA ASP A 374 -7.33 -59.00 29.30
C ASP A 374 -6.16 -59.98 29.09
N GLY A 375 -5.80 -60.73 30.15
CA GLY A 375 -4.67 -61.64 30.18
C GLY A 375 -3.38 -61.04 30.74
N ARG A 376 -3.34 -59.71 30.97
CA ARG A 376 -2.24 -59.02 31.65
C ARG A 376 -2.73 -58.26 32.88
N PHE A 377 -3.80 -57.50 32.77
CA PHE A 377 -4.31 -56.63 33.83
C PHE A 377 -5.68 -57.11 34.33
N LEU A 378 -5.86 -57.09 35.66
CA LEU A 378 -7.14 -57.33 36.30
C LEU A 378 -8.01 -56.07 36.18
N THR A 379 -9.28 -56.23 35.81
CA THR A 379 -10.27 -55.15 35.73
C THR A 379 -11.47 -55.46 36.60
N LEU A 380 -11.88 -54.50 37.41
CA LEU A 380 -13.17 -54.51 38.09
C LEU A 380 -14.15 -53.62 37.34
N THR A 381 -15.35 -54.11 37.06
CA THR A 381 -16.42 -53.36 36.41
C THR A 381 -17.72 -53.59 37.17
N SER A 382 -18.39 -52.51 37.53
CA SER A 382 -19.71 -52.58 38.15
C SER A 382 -20.75 -53.13 37.15
N PRO A 383 -21.69 -53.97 37.59
CA PRO A 383 -22.80 -54.43 36.75
C PRO A 383 -23.87 -53.34 36.53
N SER A 384 -23.93 -52.31 37.38
CA SER A 384 -24.76 -51.13 37.16
C SER A 384 -24.01 -50.04 36.39
N THR A 385 -24.76 -49.14 35.75
CA THR A 385 -24.23 -47.95 35.06
C THR A 385 -24.73 -46.67 35.73
N GLY A 386 -24.12 -45.53 35.40
CA GLY A 386 -24.54 -44.23 35.92
C GLY A 386 -23.84 -43.83 37.21
N SER A 387 -24.23 -42.70 37.79
CA SER A 387 -23.65 -42.16 39.02
C SER A 387 -23.92 -43.01 40.26
N SER A 388 -24.91 -43.90 40.21
CA SER A 388 -25.13 -44.93 41.24
C SER A 388 -24.09 -46.06 41.19
N SER A 389 -23.38 -46.22 40.08
CA SER A 389 -22.35 -47.23 39.93
C SER A 389 -21.06 -46.81 40.66
N SER A 390 -20.49 -47.71 41.46
CA SER A 390 -19.26 -47.42 42.20
C SER A 390 -18.42 -48.66 42.47
N ILE A 391 -17.10 -48.49 42.49
CA ILE A 391 -16.12 -49.48 42.96
C ILE A 391 -15.28 -48.80 44.02
N VAL A 392 -15.21 -49.41 45.20
CA VAL A 392 -14.39 -48.94 46.32
C VAL A 392 -13.45 -50.06 46.76
N LEU A 393 -12.15 -49.79 46.71
CA LEU A 393 -11.13 -50.62 47.34
C LEU A 393 -10.93 -50.12 48.77
N LEU A 394 -11.18 -51.00 49.73
CA LEU A 394 -11.04 -50.73 51.15
C LEU A 394 -9.80 -51.46 51.67
N PRO A 395 -9.16 -50.96 52.74
CA PRO A 395 -8.11 -51.71 53.41
C PRO A 395 -8.65 -53.05 53.94
N ALA A 396 -7.95 -54.15 53.65
CA ALA A 396 -8.25 -55.44 54.24
C ALA A 396 -7.89 -55.46 55.74
N ALA A 397 -8.57 -56.31 56.53
CA ALA A 397 -8.31 -56.40 57.97
C ALA A 397 -6.87 -56.83 58.32
N ALA A 398 -6.28 -57.67 57.47
CA ALA A 398 -4.87 -58.06 57.50
C ALA A 398 -4.44 -58.53 56.10
N GLN A 399 -3.14 -58.53 55.81
CA GLN A 399 -2.56 -59.16 54.60
C GLN A 399 -3.15 -58.61 53.29
N ASP A 400 -3.22 -57.28 53.19
CA ASP A 400 -3.87 -56.55 52.09
C ASP A 400 -3.14 -56.73 50.74
N ALA A 401 -3.86 -57.29 49.78
CA ALA A 401 -3.37 -57.57 48.42
C ALA A 401 -3.63 -56.43 47.41
N GLN A 402 -4.30 -55.33 47.79
CA GLN A 402 -4.70 -54.26 46.87
C GLN A 402 -3.54 -53.76 46.00
N THR A 403 -2.41 -53.42 46.63
CA THR A 403 -1.25 -52.86 45.92
C THR A 403 -0.58 -53.89 45.02
N LEU A 404 -0.61 -55.17 45.40
CA LEU A 404 -0.07 -56.27 44.59
C LEU A 404 -0.92 -56.54 43.35
N LEU A 405 -2.25 -56.43 43.47
CA LEU A 405 -3.19 -56.77 42.40
C LEU A 405 -3.43 -55.59 41.44
N PHE A 406 -3.56 -54.37 41.95
CA PHE A 406 -3.93 -53.20 41.15
C PHE A 406 -2.81 -52.16 41.01
N GLY A 407 -1.82 -52.17 41.90
CA GLY A 407 -0.80 -51.12 41.95
C GLY A 407 -1.37 -49.79 42.48
N PRO A 408 -0.73 -48.64 42.17
CA PRO A 408 -1.20 -47.33 42.61
C PRO A 408 -2.42 -46.89 41.79
N VAL A 409 -3.61 -47.31 42.23
CA VAL A 409 -4.89 -46.91 41.64
C VAL A 409 -5.74 -46.09 42.62
N ASN A 410 -6.72 -45.36 42.09
CA ASN A 410 -7.69 -44.68 42.93
C ASN A 410 -8.55 -45.71 43.67
N ALA A 411 -8.65 -45.56 44.99
CA ALA A 411 -9.45 -46.44 45.84
C ALA A 411 -10.96 -46.27 45.63
N PHE A 412 -11.40 -45.23 44.91
CA PHE A 412 -12.79 -44.99 44.56
C PHE A 412 -12.90 -44.64 43.07
N THR A 413 -13.77 -45.36 42.37
CA THR A 413 -14.17 -45.06 40.98
C THR A 413 -15.68 -45.06 40.89
N GLY A 414 -16.26 -44.00 40.32
CA GLY A 414 -17.69 -43.88 40.06
C GLY A 414 -18.01 -44.04 38.58
N GLY A 415 -19.21 -44.55 38.28
CA GLY A 415 -19.78 -44.49 36.94
C GLY A 415 -20.23 -43.06 36.59
N VAL A 416 -20.59 -42.87 35.33
CA VAL A 416 -21.04 -41.58 34.81
C VAL A 416 -22.45 -41.74 34.24
N ASP A 417 -23.34 -40.81 34.56
CA ASP A 417 -24.70 -40.80 34.01
C ASP A 417 -24.70 -40.63 32.50
N ALA A 418 -25.79 -41.09 31.88
CA ALA A 418 -26.05 -40.80 30.48
C ALA A 418 -26.11 -39.28 30.28
N ARG A 419 -25.51 -38.78 29.20
CA ARG A 419 -25.49 -37.36 28.86
C ARG A 419 -26.36 -37.08 27.66
N ALA A 420 -26.97 -35.91 27.62
CA ALA A 420 -27.66 -35.42 26.45
C ALA A 420 -26.67 -35.01 25.35
N ALA A 421 -27.11 -35.06 24.10
CA ALA A 421 -26.47 -34.36 23.01
C ALA A 421 -26.49 -32.86 23.33
N THR A 422 -25.32 -32.23 23.28
CA THR A 422 -25.17 -30.80 23.54
C THR A 422 -24.36 -30.13 22.45
N VAL A 423 -24.77 -28.92 22.09
CA VAL A 423 -24.10 -28.04 21.14
C VAL A 423 -23.78 -26.76 21.90
N THR A 424 -22.55 -26.28 21.76
CA THR A 424 -22.15 -24.95 22.24
C THR A 424 -21.64 -24.16 21.06
N GLY A 425 -22.29 -23.03 20.77
CA GLY A 425 -21.84 -22.12 19.72
C GLY A 425 -20.47 -21.52 20.04
N VAL A 426 -19.70 -21.22 19.00
CA VAL A 426 -18.36 -20.61 19.13
C VAL A 426 -18.32 -19.15 18.68
N LYS A 427 -19.46 -18.61 18.21
CA LYS A 427 -19.60 -17.20 17.82
C LYS A 427 -20.02 -16.38 19.03
N ASP A 428 -19.25 -15.34 19.30
CA ASP A 428 -19.60 -14.37 20.35
C ASP A 428 -20.71 -13.45 19.83
N LEU A 429 -21.91 -13.63 20.38
CA LEU A 429 -23.13 -12.90 20.03
C LEU A 429 -23.46 -11.80 21.05
N SER A 430 -22.51 -11.40 21.90
CA SER A 430 -22.74 -10.38 22.94
C SER A 430 -23.16 -9.01 22.38
N GLN A 431 -22.88 -8.74 21.11
CA GLN A 431 -23.29 -7.52 20.40
C GLN A 431 -24.49 -7.72 19.47
N GLY A 432 -25.14 -8.90 19.52
CA GLY A 432 -26.18 -9.31 18.58
C GLY A 432 -25.62 -9.95 17.31
N ALA A 433 -26.51 -10.63 16.59
CA ALA A 433 -26.25 -11.27 15.31
C ALA A 433 -26.96 -10.50 14.18
N ASP A 434 -26.28 -10.30 13.05
CA ASP A 434 -26.91 -9.81 11.84
C ASP A 434 -27.55 -10.98 11.08
N LEU A 435 -28.87 -11.04 11.15
CA LEU A 435 -29.75 -12.01 10.51
C LEU A 435 -30.62 -11.34 9.43
N SER A 436 -30.18 -10.19 8.88
CA SER A 436 -30.95 -9.45 7.87
C SER A 436 -31.05 -10.16 6.52
N THR A 437 -30.10 -11.04 6.21
CA THR A 437 -30.09 -11.81 4.95
C THR A 437 -30.22 -13.31 5.18
N ARG A 438 -29.51 -13.85 6.18
CA ARG A 438 -29.48 -15.27 6.54
C ARG A 438 -30.09 -15.42 7.92
N ASP A 439 -31.32 -15.88 7.97
CA ASP A 439 -32.20 -15.80 9.15
C ASP A 439 -32.65 -17.16 9.68
N ARG A 440 -32.44 -18.25 8.93
CA ARG A 440 -33.04 -19.55 9.23
C ARG A 440 -32.02 -20.57 9.66
N ILE A 441 -32.42 -21.43 10.60
CA ILE A 441 -31.70 -22.64 10.98
C ILE A 441 -32.64 -23.82 10.85
N ARG A 442 -32.15 -24.93 10.30
CA ARG A 442 -32.89 -26.19 10.29
C ARG A 442 -32.24 -27.19 11.23
N VAL A 443 -33.00 -27.60 12.25
CA VAL A 443 -32.47 -28.45 13.32
C VAL A 443 -33.44 -29.58 13.65
N GLN A 444 -32.87 -30.78 13.80
CA GLN A 444 -33.53 -31.97 14.26
C GLN A 444 -33.16 -32.25 15.72
N VAL A 445 -34.15 -32.54 16.56
CA VAL A 445 -33.94 -32.95 17.95
C VAL A 445 -34.45 -34.38 18.15
N ASN A 446 -33.53 -35.30 18.42
CA ASN A 446 -33.76 -36.74 18.53
C ASN A 446 -34.48 -37.27 17.27
N ASN A 447 -35.50 -38.12 17.46
CA ASN A 447 -36.28 -38.72 16.37
C ASN A 447 -37.47 -37.84 15.89
N ARG A 448 -37.50 -36.55 16.23
CA ARG A 448 -38.51 -35.62 15.69
C ARG A 448 -38.09 -35.18 14.28
N PRO A 449 -39.02 -34.85 13.37
CA PRO A 449 -38.66 -34.23 12.10
C PRO A 449 -37.86 -32.93 12.30
N ALA A 450 -36.92 -32.64 11.39
CA ALA A 450 -36.19 -31.38 11.42
C ALA A 450 -37.14 -30.20 11.23
N GLU A 451 -36.95 -29.16 12.04
CA GLU A 451 -37.74 -27.94 12.00
C GLU A 451 -36.91 -26.78 11.44
N THR A 452 -37.44 -26.07 10.46
CA THR A 452 -36.86 -24.81 9.96
C THR A 452 -37.39 -23.65 10.80
N ILE A 453 -36.47 -22.96 11.47
CA ILE A 453 -36.76 -21.91 12.45
C ILE A 453 -36.19 -20.59 11.92
N ASP A 454 -37.07 -19.62 11.71
CA ASP A 454 -36.71 -18.21 11.53
C ASP A 454 -36.25 -17.65 12.88
N CYS A 455 -34.97 -17.25 12.93
CA CYS A 455 -34.29 -16.78 14.11
C CYS A 455 -34.27 -15.25 14.23
N THR A 456 -34.97 -14.51 13.36
CA THR A 456 -34.98 -13.04 13.38
C THR A 456 -35.55 -12.47 14.68
N GLY A 457 -34.82 -11.52 15.25
CA GLY A 457 -35.27 -10.70 16.37
C GLY A 457 -36.08 -9.48 15.94
N SER A 458 -36.33 -8.61 16.90
CA SER A 458 -37.02 -7.33 16.67
C SER A 458 -36.23 -6.37 15.76
N ASP A 459 -34.89 -6.41 15.83
CA ASP A 459 -33.98 -5.80 14.86
C ASP A 459 -33.17 -6.91 14.15
N PRO A 460 -33.47 -7.23 12.88
CA PRO A 460 -32.75 -8.25 12.12
C PRO A 460 -31.24 -8.00 12.01
N ALA A 461 -30.78 -6.74 12.03
CA ALA A 461 -29.34 -6.43 11.97
C ALA A 461 -28.62 -6.66 13.31
N HIS A 462 -29.36 -6.74 14.42
CA HIS A 462 -28.82 -6.87 15.79
C HIS A 462 -29.68 -7.79 16.66
N THR A 463 -29.96 -9.00 16.18
CA THR A 463 -30.77 -9.96 16.93
C THR A 463 -30.01 -10.48 18.15
N LEU A 464 -30.60 -10.36 19.35
CA LEU A 464 -29.95 -10.67 20.62
C LEU A 464 -29.98 -12.18 20.95
N PRO A 465 -29.00 -12.71 21.71
CA PRO A 465 -28.99 -14.12 22.13
C PRO A 465 -30.26 -14.56 22.87
N SER A 466 -30.85 -13.67 23.69
CA SER A 466 -32.08 -13.95 24.41
C SER A 466 -33.29 -14.09 23.49
N GLU A 467 -33.34 -13.35 22.38
CA GLU A 467 -34.40 -13.46 21.37
C GLU A 467 -34.28 -14.81 20.65
N ILE A 468 -33.07 -15.17 20.22
CA ILE A 468 -32.80 -16.46 19.54
C ILE A 468 -33.16 -17.64 20.45
N VAL A 469 -32.76 -17.60 21.73
CA VAL A 469 -33.10 -18.65 22.71
C VAL A 469 -34.61 -18.74 22.96
N ALA A 470 -35.32 -17.61 23.01
CA ALA A 470 -36.78 -17.61 23.15
C ALA A 470 -37.46 -18.26 21.94
N ILE A 471 -36.99 -17.96 20.72
CA ILE A 471 -37.47 -18.56 19.47
C ILE A 471 -37.22 -20.08 19.48
N PHE A 472 -36.00 -20.53 19.78
CA PHE A 472 -35.68 -21.95 19.83
C PHE A 472 -36.53 -22.71 20.86
N ASN A 473 -36.66 -22.18 22.07
CA ASN A 473 -37.46 -22.82 23.12
C ASN A 473 -38.96 -22.86 22.78
N ALA A 474 -39.47 -21.89 22.03
CA ALA A 474 -40.86 -21.89 21.56
C ALA A 474 -41.13 -22.97 20.51
N ARG A 475 -40.12 -23.32 19.70
CA ARG A 475 -40.21 -24.28 18.59
C ARG A 475 -39.84 -25.70 19.01
N LEU A 476 -38.67 -25.87 19.62
CA LEU A 476 -38.09 -27.15 20.00
C LEU A 476 -38.57 -27.68 21.36
N GLY A 477 -39.05 -26.78 22.22
CA GLY A 477 -39.54 -27.06 23.57
C GLY A 477 -38.70 -26.36 24.65
N ALA A 478 -39.36 -25.98 25.75
CA ALA A 478 -38.73 -25.24 26.84
C ALA A 478 -37.54 -26.01 27.46
N GLY A 479 -36.41 -25.32 27.62
CA GLY A 479 -35.18 -25.87 28.19
C GLY A 479 -34.25 -26.52 27.15
N THR A 480 -34.62 -26.53 25.87
CA THR A 480 -33.76 -27.04 24.79
C THR A 480 -32.62 -26.06 24.48
N ALA A 481 -32.88 -24.76 24.60
CA ALA A 481 -31.89 -23.71 24.33
C ALA A 481 -31.63 -22.84 25.57
N PHE A 482 -30.39 -22.42 25.75
CA PHE A 482 -30.00 -21.39 26.71
C PHE A 482 -28.80 -20.59 26.20
N HIS A 483 -28.48 -19.47 26.86
CA HIS A 483 -27.30 -18.67 26.56
C HIS A 483 -26.58 -18.25 27.83
N ASP A 484 -25.27 -18.03 27.74
CA ASP A 484 -24.44 -17.45 28.81
C ASP A 484 -24.21 -15.93 28.64
N GLY A 485 -24.83 -15.34 27.62
CA GLY A 485 -24.70 -13.93 27.23
C GLY A 485 -23.72 -13.70 26.08
N ARG A 486 -22.92 -14.71 25.72
CA ARG A 486 -22.00 -14.68 24.56
C ARG A 486 -22.31 -15.79 23.58
N PHE A 487 -22.56 -17.00 24.06
CA PHE A 487 -22.77 -18.19 23.24
C PHE A 487 -24.17 -18.75 23.45
N ILE A 488 -24.71 -19.36 22.40
CA ILE A 488 -25.95 -20.14 22.47
C ILE A 488 -25.60 -21.60 22.64
N HIS A 489 -26.33 -22.26 23.53
CA HIS A 489 -26.23 -23.68 23.80
C HIS A 489 -27.54 -24.37 23.45
N LEU A 490 -27.46 -25.51 22.80
CA LEU A 490 -28.58 -26.43 22.64
C LEU A 490 -28.30 -27.71 23.41
N SER A 491 -29.31 -28.23 24.09
CA SER A 491 -29.27 -29.52 24.75
C SER A 491 -30.52 -30.30 24.37
N SER A 492 -30.34 -31.55 23.97
CA SER A 492 -31.47 -32.45 23.81
C SER A 492 -32.18 -32.64 25.17
N PRO A 493 -33.53 -32.77 25.18
CA PRO A 493 -34.29 -33.02 26.39
C PRO A 493 -34.14 -34.48 26.90
N THR A 494 -33.51 -35.37 26.13
CA THR A 494 -33.22 -36.76 26.52
C THR A 494 -31.72 -36.97 26.68
N SER A 495 -31.34 -38.00 27.43
CA SER A 495 -29.93 -38.42 27.62
C SER A 495 -29.71 -39.85 27.10
N GLY A 496 -28.45 -40.19 26.81
CA GLY A 496 -28.09 -41.51 26.26
C GLY A 496 -27.82 -41.47 24.76
N SER A 497 -27.55 -42.62 24.15
CA SER A 497 -27.21 -42.72 22.72
C SER A 497 -28.35 -42.31 21.77
N ASP A 498 -29.60 -42.38 22.24
CA ASP A 498 -30.77 -41.93 21.47
C ASP A 498 -30.92 -40.40 21.47
N SER A 499 -30.12 -39.71 22.29
CA SER A 499 -30.07 -38.26 22.33
C SER A 499 -29.23 -37.75 21.17
N VAL A 500 -29.84 -37.00 20.24
CA VAL A 500 -29.17 -36.51 19.04
C VAL A 500 -29.64 -35.09 18.72
N LEU A 501 -28.72 -34.23 18.29
CA LEU A 501 -29.02 -32.94 17.67
C LEU A 501 -28.38 -32.94 16.28
N ILE A 502 -29.17 -32.69 15.23
CA ILE A 502 -28.70 -32.66 13.84
C ILE A 502 -29.02 -31.29 13.24
N PHE A 503 -28.01 -30.59 12.74
CA PHE A 503 -28.20 -29.44 11.88
C PHE A 503 -28.32 -29.93 10.44
N GLU A 504 -29.33 -29.46 9.71
CA GLU A 504 -29.46 -29.76 8.28
C GLU A 504 -29.12 -28.49 7.48
N PRO A 505 -28.26 -28.58 6.46
CA PRO A 505 -27.90 -27.41 5.68
C PRO A 505 -29.12 -26.85 4.93
N LEU A 506 -29.25 -25.53 4.95
CA LEU A 506 -30.17 -24.75 4.13
C LEU A 506 -29.40 -24.12 2.95
N PRO A 507 -30.10 -23.53 1.96
CA PRO A 507 -29.44 -22.71 0.94
C PRO A 507 -28.58 -21.61 1.58
N ASP A 508 -27.39 -21.34 1.04
CA ASP A 508 -26.41 -20.41 1.61
C ASP A 508 -26.96 -19.00 1.87
N GLU A 509 -27.96 -18.57 1.10
CA GLU A 509 -28.62 -17.26 1.24
C GLU A 509 -29.59 -17.19 2.44
N GLU A 510 -30.02 -18.33 2.99
CA GLU A 510 -30.95 -18.41 4.12
C GLU A 510 -30.30 -18.92 5.41
N ASP A 511 -29.22 -19.72 5.32
CA ASP A 511 -28.67 -20.47 6.45
C ASP A 511 -27.87 -19.62 7.46
N ALA A 512 -28.43 -19.45 8.66
CA ALA A 512 -27.83 -18.72 9.77
C ALA A 512 -26.96 -19.60 10.70
N THR A 513 -26.78 -20.89 10.40
CA THR A 513 -26.09 -21.85 11.28
C THR A 513 -24.64 -21.44 11.59
N GLU A 514 -23.90 -20.91 10.60
CA GLU A 514 -22.54 -20.38 10.84
C GLU A 514 -22.56 -19.06 11.63
N ILE A 515 -23.58 -18.22 11.44
CA ILE A 515 -23.67 -16.93 12.14
C ILE A 515 -23.92 -17.15 13.63
N ILE A 516 -24.84 -18.05 13.96
CA ILE A 516 -25.29 -18.28 15.34
C ILE A 516 -24.37 -19.25 16.08
N PHE A 517 -24.06 -20.41 15.49
CA PHE A 517 -23.28 -21.45 16.17
C PHE A 517 -21.81 -21.49 15.75
N GLY A 518 -21.44 -20.90 14.61
CA GLY A 518 -20.10 -21.04 14.03
C GLY A 518 -19.87 -22.37 13.31
N ILE A 519 -20.93 -23.15 13.07
CA ILE A 519 -20.87 -24.41 12.32
C ILE A 519 -20.85 -24.04 10.84
N THR A 520 -19.66 -24.10 10.23
CA THR A 520 -19.47 -23.80 8.80
C THR A 520 -19.91 -24.99 7.94
N PRO A 521 -20.59 -24.78 6.80
CA PRO A 521 -20.86 -25.82 5.82
C PRO A 521 -19.61 -26.61 5.45
N ARG A 522 -19.74 -27.93 5.37
CA ARG A 522 -18.63 -28.83 5.01
C ARG A 522 -18.56 -29.13 3.51
N SER A 523 -19.29 -28.37 2.67
CA SER A 523 -19.24 -28.43 1.20
C SER A 523 -18.68 -27.12 0.67
N PHE A 524 -17.71 -27.20 -0.25
CA PHE A 524 -16.98 -26.07 -0.80
C PHE A 524 -16.97 -26.16 -2.32
N HIS A 525 -17.15 -25.03 -2.98
CA HIS A 525 -17.26 -24.95 -4.44
C HIS A 525 -16.20 -24.02 -5.02
N GLY A 526 -15.67 -24.39 -6.19
CA GLY A 526 -14.85 -23.51 -6.99
C GLY A 526 -15.69 -22.42 -7.66
N ALA A 527 -15.04 -21.33 -8.03
CA ALA A 527 -15.68 -20.26 -8.76
C ALA A 527 -15.41 -20.41 -10.26
N ALA A 528 -16.42 -20.22 -11.09
CA ALA A 528 -16.22 -20.07 -12.53
C ALA A 528 -15.31 -18.85 -12.82
N ALA A 529 -14.61 -18.91 -13.95
CA ALA A 529 -13.91 -17.74 -14.45
C ALA A 529 -14.92 -16.61 -14.72
N ALA A 530 -14.54 -15.37 -14.43
CA ALA A 530 -15.34 -14.18 -14.70
C ALA A 530 -14.59 -13.28 -15.68
N SER A 531 -15.30 -12.66 -16.63
CA SER A 531 -14.72 -11.66 -17.52
C SER A 531 -14.53 -10.32 -16.78
N ALA A 532 -13.64 -9.47 -17.29
CA ALA A 532 -13.52 -8.09 -16.86
C ALA A 532 -14.86 -7.38 -17.09
N ARG A 533 -15.34 -6.67 -16.07
CA ARG A 533 -16.58 -5.90 -16.13
C ARG A 533 -16.37 -4.54 -15.49
N LEU A 534 -16.70 -3.48 -16.22
CA LEU A 534 -16.59 -2.09 -15.77
C LEU A 534 -17.98 -1.46 -15.80
N VAL A 535 -18.47 -1.06 -14.63
CA VAL A 535 -19.79 -0.43 -14.48
C VAL A 535 -19.58 1.08 -14.30
N GLY A 536 -20.32 1.87 -15.06
CA GLY A 536 -20.37 3.32 -14.90
C GLY A 536 -20.92 3.71 -13.53
N LYS A 537 -20.44 4.84 -12.99
CA LYS A 537 -20.90 5.38 -11.71
C LYS A 537 -22.10 6.32 -11.81
N PRO A 538 -22.19 7.21 -12.83
CA PRO A 538 -23.33 8.12 -12.95
C PRO A 538 -24.61 7.37 -13.34
N ASP A 539 -25.76 7.79 -12.79
CA ASP A 539 -27.08 7.37 -13.26
C ASP A 539 -27.41 8.10 -14.57
N LEU A 540 -27.51 7.32 -15.65
CA LEU A 540 -27.76 7.75 -17.02
C LEU A 540 -29.20 7.46 -17.48
N SER A 541 -30.10 7.08 -16.56
CA SER A 541 -31.51 6.77 -16.88
C SER A 541 -32.25 7.96 -17.52
N GLY A 542 -31.85 9.19 -17.18
CA GLY A 542 -32.35 10.43 -17.77
C GLY A 542 -31.73 10.83 -19.12
N GLY A 543 -30.77 10.04 -19.63
CA GLY A 543 -29.99 10.35 -20.83
C GLY A 543 -28.76 11.23 -20.56
N VAL A 544 -27.87 11.31 -21.55
CA VAL A 544 -26.59 12.02 -21.45
C VAL A 544 -26.42 13.04 -22.58
N ASP A 545 -25.85 14.21 -22.26
CA ASP A 545 -25.51 15.23 -23.26
C ASP A 545 -24.15 14.94 -23.89
N LEU A 546 -24.18 14.55 -25.17
CA LEU A 546 -23.00 14.28 -25.96
C LEU A 546 -22.67 15.40 -26.94
N GLN A 547 -23.12 16.65 -26.76
CA GLN A 547 -22.82 17.77 -27.69
C GLN A 547 -21.37 18.24 -27.67
N ALA A 548 -20.69 18.14 -26.52
CA ALA A 548 -19.28 18.53 -26.37
C ALA A 548 -18.37 17.31 -26.17
N ARG A 549 -18.78 16.38 -25.31
CA ARG A 549 -18.02 15.18 -24.92
C ARG A 549 -18.65 13.96 -25.56
N TYR A 550 -17.95 13.28 -26.46
CA TYR A 550 -18.55 12.22 -27.29
C TYR A 550 -17.59 11.12 -27.72
N ILE A 551 -16.31 11.19 -27.35
CA ILE A 551 -15.33 10.15 -27.65
C ILE A 551 -14.89 9.51 -26.33
N VAL A 552 -14.83 8.18 -26.31
CA VAL A 552 -14.20 7.42 -25.23
C VAL A 552 -13.08 6.57 -25.81
N GLN A 553 -11.89 6.64 -25.22
CA GLN A 553 -10.82 5.71 -25.55
C GLN A 553 -10.89 4.49 -24.63
N VAL A 554 -11.09 3.31 -25.22
CA VAL A 554 -11.15 2.03 -24.50
C VAL A 554 -10.20 1.01 -25.14
N ALA A 555 -9.46 0.28 -24.31
CA ALA A 555 -8.72 -0.90 -24.72
C ALA A 555 -9.34 -2.14 -24.06
N LEU A 556 -9.56 -3.18 -24.87
CA LEU A 556 -10.06 -4.48 -24.40
C LEU A 556 -8.93 -5.50 -24.49
N ASP A 557 -8.76 -6.29 -23.44
CA ASP A 557 -7.88 -7.45 -23.31
C ASP A 557 -6.42 -7.17 -23.70
N SER A 558 -5.90 -6.01 -23.30
CA SER A 558 -4.55 -5.51 -23.65
C SER A 558 -4.33 -5.27 -25.16
N GLY A 559 -5.41 -5.16 -25.93
CA GLY A 559 -5.38 -4.75 -27.33
C GLY A 559 -5.09 -3.24 -27.51
N THR A 560 -4.99 -2.82 -28.76
CA THR A 560 -4.81 -1.40 -29.09
C THR A 560 -6.03 -0.58 -28.63
N PRO A 561 -5.84 0.58 -27.96
CA PRO A 561 -6.96 1.46 -27.61
C PRO A 561 -7.75 1.89 -28.84
N VAL A 562 -9.07 1.80 -28.75
CA VAL A 562 -10.04 2.23 -29.77
C VAL A 562 -10.74 3.49 -29.28
N GLU A 563 -10.79 4.52 -30.11
CA GLU A 563 -11.62 5.70 -29.88
C GLU A 563 -13.05 5.40 -30.37
N VAL A 564 -13.99 5.33 -29.44
CA VAL A 564 -15.42 5.09 -29.70
C VAL A 564 -16.12 6.43 -29.84
N ASP A 565 -16.59 6.75 -31.05
CA ASP A 565 -17.50 7.88 -31.27
C ASP A 565 -18.92 7.49 -30.86
N LEU A 566 -19.39 8.04 -29.75
CA LEU A 566 -20.69 7.77 -29.16
C LEU A 566 -21.87 8.31 -29.97
N ARG A 567 -21.62 9.17 -30.98
CA ARG A 567 -22.64 9.72 -31.89
C ARG A 567 -22.82 8.89 -33.15
N SER A 568 -21.90 7.97 -33.41
CA SER A 568 -21.79 7.25 -34.69
C SER A 568 -23.05 6.47 -35.08
N THR A 569 -23.87 6.08 -34.10
CA THR A 569 -25.13 5.33 -34.29
C THR A 569 -26.38 6.20 -34.16
N ILE A 570 -26.24 7.50 -33.87
CA ILE A 570 -27.36 8.40 -33.60
C ILE A 570 -27.73 9.16 -34.87
N ASP A 571 -28.92 8.88 -35.42
CA ASP A 571 -29.48 9.72 -36.49
C ASP A 571 -29.98 11.05 -35.93
N VAL A 572 -29.36 12.13 -36.39
CA VAL A 572 -29.64 13.53 -35.99
C VAL A 572 -30.30 14.34 -37.12
N ARG A 573 -30.57 13.74 -38.29
CA ARG A 573 -31.07 14.46 -39.48
C ARG A 573 -32.42 15.15 -39.22
N ASP A 574 -33.30 14.48 -38.49
CA ASP A 574 -34.65 14.98 -38.21
C ASP A 574 -34.77 15.68 -36.84
N ASN A 575 -33.77 15.51 -35.96
CA ASN A 575 -33.75 16.15 -34.64
C ASN A 575 -32.31 16.34 -34.11
N PRO A 576 -31.68 17.50 -34.40
CA PRO A 576 -30.35 17.84 -33.89
C PRO A 576 -30.27 17.90 -32.35
N GLY A 577 -31.40 18.17 -31.68
CA GLY A 577 -31.50 18.18 -30.21
C GLY A 577 -31.37 16.80 -29.57
N LYS A 578 -31.37 15.72 -30.35
CA LYS A 578 -31.20 14.35 -29.83
C LYS A 578 -29.85 14.13 -29.15
N LEU A 579 -28.82 14.92 -29.50
CA LEU A 579 -27.50 14.83 -28.88
C LEU A 579 -27.43 15.37 -27.44
N SER A 580 -28.39 16.19 -27.00
CA SER A 580 -28.43 16.65 -25.60
C SER A 580 -29.05 15.63 -24.65
N THR A 581 -29.62 14.54 -25.17
CA THR A 581 -30.31 13.50 -24.38
C THR A 581 -30.19 12.15 -25.07
N VAL A 582 -29.00 11.58 -25.04
CA VAL A 582 -28.69 10.26 -25.61
C VAL A 582 -29.00 9.17 -24.58
N MET A 583 -29.72 8.14 -24.97
CA MET A 583 -30.14 7.08 -24.05
C MET A 583 -29.10 5.95 -23.97
N LEU A 584 -29.10 5.20 -22.86
CA LEU A 584 -28.19 4.05 -22.65
C LEU A 584 -28.15 3.07 -23.82
N LYS A 585 -29.30 2.75 -24.42
CA LYS A 585 -29.38 1.88 -25.61
C LYS A 585 -28.56 2.38 -26.80
N ASP A 586 -28.45 3.70 -26.98
CA ASP A 586 -27.73 4.31 -28.10
C ASP A 586 -26.22 4.26 -27.81
N LEU A 587 -25.82 4.46 -26.55
CA LEU A 587 -24.44 4.27 -26.08
C LEU A 587 -23.99 2.82 -26.25
N VAL A 588 -24.81 1.86 -25.82
CA VAL A 588 -24.56 0.42 -25.98
C VAL A 588 -24.39 0.08 -27.46
N ALA A 589 -25.22 0.65 -28.34
CA ALA A 589 -25.09 0.46 -29.78
C ALA A 589 -23.78 1.03 -30.34
N ALA A 590 -23.34 2.21 -29.89
CA ALA A 590 -22.08 2.82 -30.32
C ALA A 590 -20.85 1.99 -29.89
N PHE A 591 -20.81 1.53 -28.63
CA PHE A 591 -19.75 0.63 -28.16
C PHE A 591 -19.78 -0.71 -28.89
N THR A 592 -20.96 -1.28 -29.11
CA THR A 592 -21.14 -2.54 -29.87
C THR A 592 -20.65 -2.41 -31.31
N ALA A 593 -20.91 -1.27 -31.97
CA ALA A 593 -20.46 -1.00 -33.32
C ALA A 593 -18.93 -0.85 -33.40
N ALA A 594 -18.30 -0.23 -32.40
CA ALA A 594 -16.86 0.01 -32.39
C ALA A 594 -16.03 -1.18 -31.90
N SER A 595 -16.53 -1.93 -30.91
CA SER A 595 -15.78 -2.96 -30.19
C SER A 595 -16.33 -4.39 -30.38
N GLY A 596 -17.50 -4.54 -31.03
CA GLY A 596 -18.13 -5.83 -31.30
C GLY A 596 -19.26 -6.20 -30.33
N PRO A 597 -20.09 -7.21 -30.67
CA PRO A 597 -21.23 -7.63 -29.86
C PRO A 597 -20.79 -8.20 -28.50
N GLY A 598 -21.55 -7.88 -27.46
CA GLY A 598 -21.30 -8.35 -26.09
C GLY A 598 -20.28 -7.52 -25.30
N THR A 599 -19.75 -6.44 -25.87
CA THR A 599 -18.78 -5.55 -25.21
C THR A 599 -19.42 -4.49 -24.32
N ALA A 600 -20.68 -4.15 -24.57
CA ALA A 600 -21.44 -3.20 -23.78
C ALA A 600 -22.86 -3.70 -23.49
N SER A 601 -23.37 -3.35 -22.31
CA SER A 601 -24.75 -3.55 -21.87
C SER A 601 -25.13 -2.45 -20.87
N ASP A 602 -26.36 -2.48 -20.35
CA ASP A 602 -26.83 -1.57 -19.31
C ASP A 602 -27.74 -2.30 -18.30
N ASP A 603 -27.88 -1.72 -17.11
CA ASP A 603 -28.81 -2.18 -16.06
C ASP A 603 -30.02 -1.25 -15.89
N GLY A 604 -30.27 -0.38 -16.88
CA GLY A 604 -31.28 0.68 -16.85
C GLY A 604 -30.81 2.01 -16.21
N GLN A 605 -29.71 2.01 -15.46
CA GLN A 605 -29.13 3.22 -14.85
C GLN A 605 -27.69 3.45 -15.30
N HIS A 606 -26.88 2.40 -15.41
CA HIS A 606 -25.45 2.49 -15.67
C HIS A 606 -25.07 1.82 -16.98
N LEU A 607 -24.11 2.42 -17.69
CA LEU A 607 -23.44 1.75 -18.80
C LEU A 607 -22.44 0.73 -18.26
N ILE A 608 -22.45 -0.48 -18.80
CA ILE A 608 -21.58 -1.58 -18.40
C ILE A 608 -20.75 -1.99 -19.61
N LEU A 609 -19.42 -1.98 -19.47
CA LEU A 609 -18.52 -2.62 -20.41
C LEU A 609 -18.12 -4.00 -19.89
N ALA A 610 -18.07 -4.98 -20.77
CA ALA A 610 -17.64 -6.34 -20.45
C ALA A 610 -16.66 -6.85 -21.52
N SER A 611 -15.64 -7.57 -21.09
CA SER A 611 -14.82 -8.34 -22.04
C SER A 611 -15.60 -9.58 -22.50
N THR A 612 -15.43 -9.95 -23.77
CA THR A 612 -15.96 -11.20 -24.34
C THR A 612 -15.08 -12.40 -24.01
N ILE A 613 -13.85 -12.17 -23.52
CA ILE A 613 -12.97 -13.20 -22.99
C ILE A 613 -13.27 -13.37 -21.50
N VAL A 614 -13.33 -14.63 -21.05
CA VAL A 614 -13.56 -14.97 -19.65
C VAL A 614 -12.24 -15.34 -18.98
N GLY A 615 -12.04 -14.93 -17.72
CA GLY A 615 -10.88 -15.31 -16.92
C GLY A 615 -9.86 -14.20 -16.71
N GLY A 616 -8.75 -14.53 -16.06
CA GLY A 616 -7.72 -13.56 -15.65
C GLY A 616 -6.97 -12.87 -16.79
N ALA A 617 -7.10 -13.36 -18.03
CA ALA A 617 -6.55 -12.70 -19.20
C ALA A 617 -7.42 -11.51 -19.68
N SER A 618 -8.68 -11.47 -19.25
CA SER A 618 -9.59 -10.41 -19.69
C SER A 618 -9.34 -9.10 -18.94
N ARG A 619 -9.41 -7.99 -19.67
CA ARG A 619 -9.08 -6.66 -19.15
C ARG A 619 -9.83 -5.57 -19.91
N ILE A 620 -10.21 -4.50 -19.21
CA ILE A 620 -10.77 -3.28 -19.79
C ILE A 620 -9.98 -2.12 -19.24
N ASP A 621 -9.39 -1.30 -20.10
CA ASP A 621 -8.73 -0.05 -19.73
C ASP A 621 -9.43 1.14 -20.41
N LEU A 622 -9.84 2.12 -19.62
CA LEU A 622 -10.20 3.45 -20.11
C LEU A 622 -8.96 4.34 -20.04
N GLY A 623 -8.60 4.93 -21.18
CA GLY A 623 -7.48 5.86 -21.31
C GLY A 623 -7.97 7.30 -21.43
N PRO A 624 -7.19 8.29 -20.96
CA PRO A 624 -7.53 9.69 -21.16
C PRO A 624 -7.37 10.05 -22.63
N LEU A 625 -8.28 10.89 -23.15
CA LEU A 625 -8.17 11.36 -24.52
C LEU A 625 -7.20 12.55 -24.60
N GLU A 626 -6.02 12.34 -25.17
CA GLU A 626 -4.93 13.33 -25.18
C GLU A 626 -4.43 13.66 -26.58
N LYS A 627 -3.88 14.87 -26.73
CA LYS A 627 -3.19 15.32 -27.94
C LYS A 627 -1.76 15.73 -27.60
N ASN A 628 -0.81 15.15 -28.31
CA ASN A 628 0.61 15.42 -28.14
C ASN A 628 1.10 16.42 -29.19
N TYR A 629 1.57 17.58 -28.74
CA TYR A 629 2.25 18.57 -29.57
C TYR A 629 3.75 18.37 -29.45
N ARG A 630 4.41 18.17 -30.60
CA ARG A 630 5.86 18.09 -30.68
C ARG A 630 6.38 19.34 -31.36
N ARG A 631 7.25 20.08 -30.67
CA ARG A 631 7.96 21.23 -31.24
C ARG A 631 9.44 21.09 -31.01
N ARG A 632 10.26 21.59 -31.94
CA ARG A 632 11.70 21.65 -31.73
C ARG A 632 12.03 22.63 -30.61
N PHE A 633 12.90 22.23 -29.71
CA PHE A 633 13.49 23.12 -28.72
C PHE A 633 14.50 24.05 -29.40
N VAL A 634 14.47 25.33 -29.06
CA VAL A 634 15.42 26.35 -29.53
C VAL A 634 16.21 26.85 -28.33
N THR A 635 17.53 27.03 -28.48
CA THR A 635 18.39 27.54 -27.41
C THR A 635 17.86 28.85 -26.83
N ARG A 636 17.89 28.98 -25.51
CA ARG A 636 17.44 30.17 -24.78
C ARG A 636 18.59 30.75 -23.96
N ALA A 637 18.68 32.07 -23.93
CA ALA A 637 19.44 32.81 -22.94
C ALA A 637 18.52 33.31 -21.84
N PHE A 638 19.05 33.41 -20.62
CA PHE A 638 18.32 33.97 -19.49
C PHE A 638 18.64 35.44 -19.33
N VAL A 639 17.63 36.25 -19.01
CA VAL A 639 17.81 37.67 -18.69
C VAL A 639 18.48 37.78 -17.32
N THR A 640 19.51 38.62 -17.21
CA THR A 640 20.31 38.80 -15.99
C THR A 640 19.90 40.03 -15.18
N ASP A 641 18.90 40.76 -15.64
CA ASP A 641 18.39 42.00 -15.02
C ASP A 641 17.40 41.73 -13.88
N GLU A 642 17.12 40.45 -13.60
CA GLU A 642 16.24 40.02 -12.52
C GLU A 642 17.00 39.72 -11.23
N ALA A 643 16.29 39.83 -10.10
CA ALA A 643 16.75 39.46 -8.77
C ALA A 643 16.97 37.94 -8.63
N THR A 644 16.49 37.11 -9.57
CA THR A 644 16.53 35.64 -9.51
C THR A 644 17.92 35.09 -9.18
N PHE A 645 18.97 35.57 -9.88
CA PHE A 645 20.34 35.13 -9.60
C PHE A 645 20.85 35.66 -8.25
N ALA A 646 20.54 36.92 -7.92
CA ALA A 646 20.97 37.54 -6.66
C ALA A 646 20.35 36.86 -5.43
N LEU A 647 19.12 36.35 -5.55
CA LEU A 647 18.36 35.72 -4.46
C LEU A 647 18.56 34.21 -4.38
N PHE A 648 18.62 33.51 -5.53
CA PHE A 648 18.64 32.05 -5.57
C PHE A 648 19.97 31.46 -6.03
N GLY A 649 20.85 32.26 -6.66
CA GLY A 649 22.12 31.79 -7.22
C GLY A 649 21.97 31.05 -8.55
N SER A 650 20.77 31.07 -9.15
CA SER A 650 20.46 30.51 -10.47
C SER A 650 19.61 31.49 -11.28
N PHE A 651 19.64 31.38 -12.61
CA PHE A 651 18.82 32.22 -13.49
C PHE A 651 17.38 31.71 -13.67
N THR A 652 17.10 30.48 -13.26
CA THR A 652 15.78 29.88 -13.29
C THR A 652 15.69 28.76 -12.25
N GLY A 653 14.47 28.40 -11.86
CA GLY A 653 14.16 27.26 -11.03
C GLY A 653 12.74 26.79 -11.29
N SER A 654 12.54 25.48 -11.32
CA SER A 654 11.21 24.87 -11.38
C SER A 654 11.14 23.72 -10.39
N ALA A 655 10.04 23.60 -9.68
CA ALA A 655 9.76 22.47 -8.81
C ALA A 655 8.33 21.98 -9.07
N GLN A 656 8.13 20.66 -8.99
CA GLN A 656 6.82 20.05 -9.05
C GLN A 656 6.56 19.33 -7.75
N GLY A 657 5.39 19.57 -7.16
CA GLY A 657 4.91 18.83 -5.99
C GLY A 657 4.46 17.42 -6.37
N SER A 658 4.50 16.50 -5.42
CA SER A 658 3.82 15.20 -5.53
C SER A 658 2.54 15.20 -4.68
N ALA A 659 1.73 14.14 -4.76
CA ALA A 659 0.53 14.03 -3.94
C ALA A 659 0.86 14.29 -2.45
N ALA A 660 0.17 15.27 -1.86
CA ALA A 660 0.38 15.78 -0.49
C ALA A 660 1.74 16.48 -0.19
N THR A 661 2.57 16.80 -1.20
CA THR A 661 3.84 17.53 -1.02
C THR A 661 3.87 18.76 -1.93
N GLN A 662 4.01 19.97 -1.36
CA GLN A 662 4.11 21.21 -2.13
C GLN A 662 5.41 21.28 -2.94
N ALA A 663 5.36 21.91 -4.11
CA ALA A 663 6.56 22.26 -4.86
C ALA A 663 7.43 23.23 -4.05
N ARG A 664 8.73 22.96 -3.94
CA ARG A 664 9.68 23.80 -3.21
C ARG A 664 10.92 24.09 -4.03
N ILE A 665 11.28 25.38 -4.15
CA ILE A 665 12.55 25.86 -4.70
C ILE A 665 13.35 26.46 -3.55
N ALA A 666 14.63 26.07 -3.43
CA ALA A 666 15.55 26.61 -2.43
C ALA A 666 16.78 27.19 -3.13
N GLY A 667 17.11 28.45 -2.80
CA GLY A 667 18.29 29.13 -3.31
C GLY A 667 19.58 28.71 -2.59
N ALA A 668 20.72 28.91 -3.23
CA ALA A 668 22.05 28.64 -2.66
C ALA A 668 22.70 29.89 -2.02
N VAL A 669 22.11 31.07 -2.21
CA VAL A 669 22.66 32.34 -1.70
C VAL A 669 22.28 32.54 -0.24
N ASP A 670 23.27 32.81 0.60
CA ASP A 670 23.07 33.21 1.99
C ASP A 670 22.67 34.69 2.08
N LEU A 671 21.36 34.93 2.26
CA LEU A 671 20.79 36.27 2.38
C LEU A 671 20.91 36.87 3.80
N SER A 672 21.53 36.18 4.77
CA SER A 672 21.66 36.66 6.15
C SER A 672 22.47 37.95 6.28
N ARG A 673 23.40 38.18 5.33
CA ARG A 673 24.25 39.38 5.29
C ARG A 673 23.68 40.52 4.44
N GLY A 674 22.52 40.29 3.83
CA GLY A 674 21.87 41.19 2.89
C GLY A 674 22.44 41.09 1.49
N VAL A 675 21.61 41.42 0.50
CA VAL A 675 21.94 41.45 -0.94
C VAL A 675 21.69 42.86 -1.50
N ASP A 676 22.47 43.27 -2.50
CA ASP A 676 22.26 44.53 -3.20
C ASP A 676 21.21 44.35 -4.30
N LEU A 677 20.07 45.03 -4.15
CA LEU A 677 18.94 45.01 -5.09
C LEU A 677 18.67 46.40 -5.67
N ARG A 678 19.67 47.29 -5.72
CA ARG A 678 19.47 48.65 -6.28
C ARG A 678 19.11 48.64 -7.76
N GLU A 679 19.72 47.75 -8.53
CA GLU A 679 19.53 47.65 -9.98
C GLU A 679 18.65 46.44 -10.35
N LYS A 680 18.91 45.27 -9.75
CA LYS A 680 18.25 43.99 -10.08
C LYS A 680 17.22 43.60 -9.02
N ARG A 681 16.08 44.29 -9.02
CA ARG A 681 15.08 44.18 -7.93
C ARG A 681 13.86 43.31 -8.22
N PHE A 682 13.58 42.98 -9.48
CA PHE A 682 12.35 42.28 -9.85
C PHE A 682 12.57 40.76 -9.94
N LEU A 683 11.62 39.98 -9.41
CA LEU A 683 11.59 38.52 -9.47
C LEU A 683 10.29 38.05 -10.16
N SER A 684 10.40 37.21 -11.19
CA SER A 684 9.25 36.67 -11.91
C SER A 684 8.87 35.27 -11.41
N ILE A 685 7.61 35.06 -11.00
CA ILE A 685 7.13 33.81 -10.40
C ILE A 685 5.84 33.32 -11.06
N GLY A 686 5.83 32.09 -11.57
CA GLY A 686 4.63 31.39 -12.04
C GLY A 686 4.26 30.23 -11.12
N ILE A 687 2.98 30.07 -10.80
CA ILE A 687 2.45 29.00 -9.93
C ILE A 687 1.33 28.27 -10.69
N ASP A 688 1.32 26.93 -10.65
CA ASP A 688 0.25 26.09 -11.18
C ASP A 688 -0.17 26.39 -12.63
N GLY A 689 0.81 26.72 -13.48
CA GLY A 689 0.59 27.02 -14.90
C GLY A 689 -0.04 28.40 -15.18
N GLN A 690 -0.20 29.24 -14.16
CA GLN A 690 -0.63 30.63 -14.33
C GLN A 690 0.48 31.51 -14.92
N SER A 691 0.09 32.63 -15.53
CA SER A 691 1.03 33.65 -16.00
C SER A 691 1.93 34.13 -14.87
N ALA A 692 3.22 34.32 -15.17
CA ALA A 692 4.19 34.77 -14.18
C ALA A 692 3.85 36.19 -13.68
N VAL A 693 4.03 36.40 -12.37
CA VAL A 693 3.85 37.67 -11.68
C VAL A 693 5.22 38.24 -11.35
N GLU A 694 5.42 39.54 -11.62
CA GLU A 694 6.62 40.27 -11.23
C GLU A 694 6.50 40.82 -9.80
N VAL A 695 7.51 40.54 -8.99
CA VAL A 695 7.60 40.96 -7.58
C VAL A 695 8.80 41.89 -7.42
N ASP A 696 8.58 43.12 -6.93
CA ASP A 696 9.65 44.05 -6.56
C ASP A 696 10.21 43.68 -5.18
N CYS A 697 11.34 42.98 -5.17
CA CYS A 697 12.03 42.54 -3.95
C CYS A 697 12.74 43.68 -3.19
N ALA A 698 12.83 44.88 -3.75
CA ALA A 698 13.41 46.05 -3.08
C ALA A 698 12.35 46.99 -2.46
N ALA A 699 11.08 46.86 -2.83
CA ALA A 699 10.00 47.75 -2.41
C ALA A 699 9.84 47.81 -0.87
N LEU A 700 9.94 46.68 -0.19
CA LEU A 700 9.87 46.57 1.28
C LEU A 700 11.18 46.93 1.98
N SER A 701 12.31 46.94 1.25
CA SER A 701 13.64 47.32 1.75
C SER A 701 14.00 48.79 1.48
N SER A 702 13.01 49.66 1.23
CA SER A 702 13.18 51.06 0.79
C SER A 702 14.14 51.92 1.63
N ALA A 703 14.41 51.56 2.88
CA ALA A 703 15.42 52.21 3.71
C ALA A 703 16.88 51.84 3.38
N ARG A 704 17.14 50.64 2.80
CA ARG A 704 18.49 50.11 2.47
C ARG A 704 18.47 49.08 1.31
N PRO A 705 18.19 49.49 0.06
CA PRO A 705 18.22 48.60 -1.10
C PRO A 705 19.60 47.98 -1.38
N ARG A 706 20.69 48.59 -0.88
CA ARG A 706 22.06 48.07 -0.96
C ARG A 706 22.37 46.86 -0.05
N ALA A 707 21.44 46.49 0.85
CA ALA A 707 21.61 45.42 1.83
C ALA A 707 20.23 44.88 2.27
N ALA A 708 19.44 44.39 1.30
CA ALA A 708 18.14 43.79 1.55
C ALA A 708 18.33 42.40 2.18
N THR A 709 17.78 42.20 3.38
CA THR A 709 17.83 40.93 4.12
C THR A 709 16.58 40.09 3.85
N LEU A 710 16.63 38.79 4.12
CA LEU A 710 15.51 37.86 3.89
C LEU A 710 14.17 38.36 4.47
N ASP A 711 14.16 38.84 5.72
CA ASP A 711 12.97 39.36 6.41
C ASP A 711 12.35 40.62 5.76
N LYS A 712 13.03 41.22 4.79
CA LYS A 712 12.56 42.40 4.04
C LYS A 712 12.16 42.06 2.61
N ILE A 713 12.46 40.84 2.15
CA ILE A 713 12.19 40.37 0.78
C ILE A 713 10.92 39.51 0.78
N VAL A 714 10.72 38.72 1.85
CA VAL A 714 9.47 37.99 2.16
C VAL A 714 8.51 38.91 2.90
#